data_AF-A0A7V2DY70-F1
#
_entry.id   AF-A0A7V2DY70-F1
#
_cell.length_a   1.000
_cell.length_b   1.000
_cell.length_c   1.000
_cell.angle_alpha   90.00
_cell.angle_beta   90.00
_cell.angle_gamma   90.00
#
_symmetry.space_group_name_H-M   'P 1'
#
loop_
_entity.id
_entity.type
_entity.pdbx_description
1 polymer ?
#
loop_
_entity_poly.entity_id
_entity_poly.type
_entity_poly.pdbx_seq_one_letter_code
_entity_poly.pdbx_strand_id
1 'polypeptide(L)'
;MLSREALAPALAEAPDPELARVALSRVAQDPGARAILVAGDVLPAAVRLLGFSTSAADFFAAHPEELAALTDLRPRSRVELAAELQADLDALGPADGLRRFRRRALLRVAARDLGGAPLEEVVAEITAVAEACLEAACRLRGLGEGFAVIGLGKLGGAELNYASDVDVLFVHAGGGSGRQEEVEREAARLIRLLSEPTGEGVALRVDPTLRPGGRRGPLSRSLEATLAYYGREAATWERQALIKARPVAGDPALGRAFVERLADVVYPADLAPAAIDEVRRVKVRLEEYVRARGKEAVEVKRGRGGIRDVEFAVQLLQLVHGRRDERLRVQGTLPALAVLAEEGYVAEEDAAALADAYRFLRRVEHRLQIVRDLQTHELPTDPRALERLARSMGLARGEDLAREYERRTALVRGLHERLFYRPLLEAFAGPRAPRPGVDRAATEELLAGLGFRRPAAAYEVLRGVVDRSTRLGKVLAHLFPVVAPALALAADPDGAMVRLSRFAEAARDRPDLADLLAGDPQVARRLAHVLAASSFATDLLVREPGRVAALGAAGPGDDLGAALVRVAGRYAARELGPGETGRELAALADRAVARAVEEAGPELPFAVIGLGKLGAEELNFASDLDVVFVYEGEGPGDLRRASEAAGRVLEVLRGWGFDPDPDLRPEGRSGPLARSLQAFLEYWERWAEPWEFQALLRARPVAGDPGLGSRFLAWAEEVAYPERLTVDRAAEMLRMRRRIERERVRPPDAARFHFKLGYGSLADVQFAVELSLLRHGGAHPGVRARGTLEAIERLAAARLLEDGVARALGEAFVFLSDVKDALEVDRRVRAEALPPDPGAQAVLARRLGYEEYPRQSFLEDYDRITRRARRAMERVFAEAVAEG
;
A
#
# COMPACT_ATOMS: atom_id res chain seq x y z
N MET A 1 -32.23 -6.76 -39.66
CA MET A 1 -31.00 -7.42 -39.16
C MET A 1 -30.00 -6.32 -38.85
N LEU A 2 -29.33 -6.34 -37.70
CA LEU A 2 -28.19 -5.44 -37.45
C LEU A 2 -27.12 -5.75 -38.50
N SER A 3 -26.68 -4.76 -39.28
CA SER A 3 -25.66 -4.99 -40.31
C SER A 3 -24.33 -5.37 -39.66
N ARG A 4 -23.57 -6.26 -40.30
CA ARG A 4 -22.26 -6.70 -39.80
C ARG A 4 -21.28 -5.52 -39.67
N GLU A 5 -21.43 -4.51 -40.52
CA GLU A 5 -20.64 -3.27 -40.54
C GLU A 5 -20.90 -2.36 -39.33
N ALA A 6 -22.14 -2.29 -38.81
CA ALA A 6 -22.46 -1.49 -37.62
C ALA A 6 -22.13 -2.22 -36.30
N LEU A 7 -22.22 -3.56 -36.30
CA LEU A 7 -22.08 -4.36 -35.08
C LEU A 7 -20.61 -4.60 -34.67
N ALA A 8 -19.69 -4.75 -35.64
CA ALA A 8 -18.30 -5.08 -35.34
C ALA A 8 -17.54 -3.97 -34.57
N PRO A 9 -17.66 -2.67 -34.91
CA PRO A 9 -17.03 -1.60 -34.14
C PRO A 9 -17.60 -1.50 -32.72
N ALA A 10 -18.93 -1.60 -32.57
CA ALA A 10 -19.56 -1.53 -31.25
C ALA A 10 -19.14 -2.68 -30.33
N LEU A 11 -19.08 -3.92 -30.85
CA LEU A 11 -18.63 -5.09 -30.08
C LEU A 11 -17.18 -4.96 -29.59
N ALA A 12 -16.32 -4.23 -30.30
CA ALA A 12 -14.94 -4.00 -29.88
C ALA A 12 -14.84 -3.18 -28.58
N GLU A 13 -15.84 -2.33 -28.32
CA GLU A 13 -15.92 -1.50 -27.10
C GLU A 13 -16.46 -2.28 -25.89
N ALA A 14 -16.98 -3.50 -26.08
CA ALA A 14 -17.47 -4.31 -24.97
C ALA A 14 -16.31 -4.82 -24.09
N PRO A 15 -16.52 -4.88 -22.76
CA PRO A 15 -15.61 -5.60 -21.85
C PRO A 15 -15.46 -7.08 -22.22
N ASP A 16 -16.55 -7.73 -22.68
CA ASP A 16 -16.56 -9.07 -23.27
C ASP A 16 -17.39 -9.08 -24.56
N PRO A 17 -16.74 -9.04 -25.74
CA PRO A 17 -17.43 -9.01 -27.04
C PRO A 17 -18.29 -10.26 -27.29
N GLU A 18 -17.88 -11.42 -26.80
CA GLU A 18 -18.61 -12.67 -27.01
C GLU A 18 -19.86 -12.72 -26.12
N LEU A 19 -19.73 -12.30 -24.86
CA LEU A 19 -20.89 -12.12 -23.99
C LEU A 19 -21.89 -11.11 -24.56
N ALA A 20 -21.40 -9.96 -25.06
CA ALA A 20 -22.25 -8.95 -25.69
C ALA A 20 -23.01 -9.53 -26.88
N ARG A 21 -22.32 -10.29 -27.75
CA ARG A 21 -22.92 -10.93 -28.93
C ARG A 21 -24.03 -11.91 -28.54
N VAL A 22 -23.80 -12.76 -27.54
CA VAL A 22 -24.79 -13.73 -27.05
C VAL A 22 -25.99 -13.02 -26.42
N ALA A 23 -25.74 -12.03 -25.55
CA ALA A 23 -26.78 -11.27 -24.89
C ALA A 23 -27.64 -10.47 -25.88
N LEU A 24 -27.04 -9.78 -26.85
CA LEU A 24 -27.74 -9.07 -27.91
C LEU A 24 -28.58 -9.99 -28.78
N SER A 25 -28.07 -11.17 -29.13
CA SER A 25 -28.83 -12.16 -29.89
C SER A 25 -30.11 -12.58 -29.14
N ARG A 26 -30.01 -12.75 -27.82
CA ARG A 26 -31.14 -13.11 -26.96
C ARG A 26 -32.17 -11.98 -26.85
N VAL A 27 -31.72 -10.76 -26.59
CA VAL A 27 -32.60 -9.58 -26.45
C VAL A 27 -33.25 -9.21 -27.79
N ALA A 28 -32.52 -9.29 -28.90
CA ALA A 28 -33.03 -8.95 -30.23
C ALA A 28 -33.95 -10.01 -30.86
N GLN A 29 -34.31 -11.07 -30.14
CA GLN A 29 -35.39 -11.98 -30.55
C GLN A 29 -36.74 -11.24 -30.59
N ASP A 30 -36.94 -10.28 -29.69
CA ASP A 30 -38.10 -9.40 -29.71
C ASP A 30 -37.95 -8.32 -30.82
N PRO A 31 -38.96 -8.15 -31.70
CA PRO A 31 -38.92 -7.15 -32.76
C PRO A 31 -38.85 -5.69 -32.27
N GLY A 32 -39.48 -5.37 -31.13
CA GLY A 32 -39.48 -4.04 -30.53
C GLY A 32 -38.11 -3.66 -29.98
N ALA A 33 -37.49 -4.54 -29.20
CA ALA A 33 -36.10 -4.39 -28.75
C ALA A 33 -35.13 -4.21 -29.92
N ARG A 34 -35.32 -4.98 -31.01
CA ARG A 34 -34.49 -4.84 -32.21
C ARG A 34 -34.64 -3.46 -32.84
N ALA A 35 -35.85 -2.90 -32.89
CA ALA A 35 -36.06 -1.55 -33.41
C ALA A 35 -35.37 -0.50 -32.53
N ILE A 36 -35.45 -0.63 -31.20
CA ILE A 36 -34.78 0.27 -30.25
C ILE A 36 -33.25 0.19 -30.38
N LEU A 37 -32.68 -1.02 -30.48
CA LEU A 37 -31.24 -1.21 -30.63
C LEU A 37 -30.67 -0.60 -31.92
N VAL A 38 -31.48 -0.51 -32.98
CA VAL A 38 -31.08 0.08 -34.27
C VAL A 38 -31.34 1.60 -34.29
N ALA A 39 -32.12 2.12 -33.35
CA ALA A 39 -32.47 3.53 -33.27
C ALA A 39 -31.44 4.32 -32.43
N GLY A 40 -30.81 5.33 -33.05
CA GLY A 40 -29.90 6.27 -32.38
C GLY A 40 -28.63 5.61 -31.82
N ASP A 41 -28.09 6.20 -30.74
CA ASP A 41 -26.83 5.79 -30.09
C ASP A 41 -27.04 4.72 -28.98
N VAL A 42 -28.13 3.94 -29.05
CA VAL A 42 -28.44 2.91 -28.04
C VAL A 42 -27.46 1.73 -28.13
N LEU A 43 -27.06 1.34 -29.35
CA LEU A 43 -26.28 0.14 -29.58
C LEU A 43 -24.93 0.14 -28.82
N PRO A 44 -24.10 1.20 -28.84
CA PRO A 44 -22.86 1.23 -28.06
C PRO A 44 -23.08 1.07 -26.56
N ALA A 45 -24.09 1.75 -26.00
CA ALA A 45 -24.41 1.66 -24.58
C ALA A 45 -24.91 0.25 -24.19
N ALA A 46 -25.81 -0.32 -25.01
CA ALA A 46 -26.32 -1.66 -24.83
C ALA A 46 -25.20 -2.71 -24.95
N VAL A 47 -24.28 -2.56 -25.91
CA VAL A 47 -23.14 -3.48 -26.11
C VAL A 47 -22.21 -3.47 -24.90
N ARG A 48 -21.84 -2.29 -24.37
CA ARG A 48 -21.00 -2.20 -23.17
C ARG A 48 -21.68 -2.83 -21.95
N LEU A 49 -22.97 -2.54 -21.73
CA LEU A 49 -23.74 -3.06 -20.61
C LEU A 49 -23.97 -4.57 -20.70
N LEU A 50 -24.43 -5.07 -21.84
CA LEU A 50 -24.72 -6.49 -22.08
C LEU A 50 -23.45 -7.33 -22.20
N GLY A 51 -22.35 -6.73 -22.67
CA GLY A 51 -21.01 -7.32 -22.66
C GLY A 51 -20.35 -7.36 -21.28
N PHE A 52 -21.05 -6.97 -20.22
CA PHE A 52 -20.50 -6.95 -18.87
C PHE A 52 -21.48 -7.52 -17.82
N SER A 53 -22.77 -7.24 -17.96
CA SER A 53 -23.82 -7.62 -17.00
C SER A 53 -24.74 -8.70 -17.56
N THR A 54 -24.66 -9.90 -16.98
CA THR A 54 -25.63 -10.96 -17.26
C THR A 54 -27.00 -10.62 -16.66
N SER A 55 -27.04 -9.90 -15.54
CA SER A 55 -28.29 -9.44 -14.92
C SER A 55 -29.06 -8.45 -15.82
N ALA A 56 -28.35 -7.59 -16.56
CA ALA A 56 -28.94 -6.69 -17.54
C ALA A 56 -29.50 -7.47 -18.74
N ALA A 57 -28.77 -8.47 -19.24
CA ALA A 57 -29.25 -9.35 -20.31
C ALA A 57 -30.51 -10.12 -19.90
N ASP A 58 -30.57 -10.56 -18.64
CA ASP A 58 -31.75 -11.20 -18.06
C ASP A 58 -32.94 -10.27 -17.97
N PHE A 59 -32.72 -9.04 -17.55
CA PHE A 59 -33.76 -8.02 -17.48
C PHE A 59 -34.34 -7.66 -18.85
N PHE A 60 -33.50 -7.28 -19.81
CA PHE A 60 -33.99 -6.83 -21.13
C PHE A 60 -34.54 -7.97 -21.99
N ALA A 61 -34.18 -9.22 -21.71
CA ALA A 61 -34.84 -10.35 -22.37
C ALA A 61 -36.24 -10.61 -21.80
N ALA A 62 -36.46 -10.35 -20.51
CA ALA A 62 -37.76 -10.47 -19.87
C ALA A 62 -38.67 -9.25 -20.14
N HIS A 63 -38.07 -8.07 -20.28
CA HIS A 63 -38.73 -6.78 -20.48
C HIS A 63 -38.07 -6.00 -21.62
N PRO A 64 -38.28 -6.42 -22.89
CA PRO A 64 -37.65 -5.81 -24.06
C PRO A 64 -37.94 -4.32 -24.23
N GLU A 65 -39.12 -3.85 -23.78
CA GLU A 65 -39.54 -2.46 -23.81
C GLU A 65 -38.65 -1.53 -22.98
N GLU A 66 -38.03 -2.06 -21.92
CA GLU A 66 -37.21 -1.29 -20.99
C GLU A 66 -35.88 -0.86 -21.61
N LEU A 67 -35.49 -1.43 -22.77
CA LEU A 67 -34.35 -0.93 -23.54
C LEU A 67 -34.51 0.54 -23.94
N ALA A 68 -35.74 1.06 -24.00
CA ALA A 68 -35.99 2.48 -24.24
C ALA A 68 -35.28 3.37 -23.20
N ALA A 69 -35.01 2.86 -21.98
CA ALA A 69 -34.25 3.59 -20.97
C ALA A 69 -32.81 3.92 -21.38
N LEU A 70 -32.25 3.20 -22.37
CA LEU A 70 -30.91 3.43 -22.90
C LEU A 70 -30.87 4.49 -24.02
N THR A 71 -32.03 4.99 -24.46
CA THR A 71 -32.11 6.05 -25.49
C THR A 71 -31.67 7.41 -24.97
N ASP A 72 -31.83 7.66 -23.67
CA ASP A 72 -31.40 8.87 -23.00
C ASP A 72 -30.72 8.52 -21.68
N LEU A 73 -29.39 8.52 -21.70
CA LEU A 73 -28.55 8.21 -20.55
C LEU A 73 -28.32 9.40 -19.62
N ARG A 74 -28.94 10.56 -19.85
CA ARG A 74 -28.73 11.72 -18.95
C ARG A 74 -29.18 11.40 -17.52
N PRO A 75 -28.54 12.01 -16.51
CA PRO A 75 -29.02 11.96 -15.14
C PRO A 75 -30.46 12.47 -15.05
N ARG A 76 -31.26 11.84 -14.19
CA ARG A 76 -32.64 12.26 -13.91
C ARG A 76 -32.69 13.16 -12.68
N SER A 77 -33.46 14.24 -12.78
CA SER A 77 -33.84 15.06 -11.63
C SER A 77 -34.78 14.29 -10.70
N ARG A 78 -34.92 14.75 -9.44
CA ARG A 78 -35.85 14.16 -8.47
C ARG A 78 -37.29 14.12 -8.97
N VAL A 79 -37.72 15.15 -9.70
CA VAL A 79 -39.07 15.24 -10.26
C VAL A 79 -39.28 14.20 -11.37
N GLU A 80 -38.29 14.03 -12.25
CA GLU A 80 -38.34 13.01 -13.30
C GLU A 80 -38.34 11.60 -12.70
N LEU A 81 -37.48 11.32 -11.71
CA LEU A 81 -37.46 10.03 -11.00
C LEU A 81 -38.80 9.73 -10.33
N ALA A 82 -39.41 10.72 -9.67
CA ALA A 82 -40.72 10.56 -9.04
C ALA A 82 -41.83 10.31 -10.06
N ALA A 83 -41.79 10.96 -11.23
CA ALA A 83 -42.74 10.74 -12.31
C ALA A 83 -42.59 9.37 -12.96
N GLU A 84 -41.36 8.96 -13.27
CA GLU A 84 -41.05 7.62 -13.80
C GLU A 84 -41.49 6.53 -12.82
N LEU A 85 -41.22 6.70 -11.52
CA LEU A 85 -41.68 5.77 -10.50
C LEU A 85 -43.20 5.75 -10.39
N GLN A 86 -43.87 6.91 -10.41
CA GLN A 86 -45.33 6.95 -10.34
C GLN A 86 -45.98 6.21 -11.50
N ALA A 87 -45.45 6.35 -12.72
CA ALA A 87 -45.94 5.64 -13.89
C ALA A 87 -45.86 4.10 -13.71
N ASP A 88 -44.74 3.60 -13.17
CA ASP A 88 -44.61 2.16 -12.87
C ASP A 88 -45.54 1.70 -11.74
N LEU A 89 -45.76 2.52 -10.71
CA LEU A 89 -46.69 2.20 -9.63
C LEU A 89 -48.13 2.10 -10.15
N ASP A 90 -48.51 2.99 -11.07
CA ASP A 90 -49.84 3.01 -11.66
C ASP A 90 -50.05 1.79 -12.60
N ALA A 91 -49.00 1.39 -13.32
CA ALA A 91 -49.05 0.28 -14.29
C ALA A 91 -48.94 -1.11 -13.64
N LEU A 92 -48.05 -1.28 -12.65
CA LEU A 92 -47.65 -2.57 -12.09
C LEU A 92 -48.06 -2.75 -10.62
N GLY A 93 -48.65 -1.72 -10.03
CA GLY A 93 -48.98 -1.68 -8.60
C GLY A 93 -47.76 -1.41 -7.71
N PRO A 94 -47.99 -1.24 -6.38
CA PRO A 94 -46.95 -0.77 -5.47
C PRO A 94 -45.71 -1.68 -5.36
N ALA A 95 -45.91 -3.00 -5.34
CA ALA A 95 -44.81 -3.94 -5.14
C ALA A 95 -43.93 -4.03 -6.39
N ASP A 96 -44.49 -4.43 -7.53
CA ASP A 96 -43.71 -4.67 -8.74
C ASP A 96 -43.27 -3.36 -9.41
N GLY A 97 -44.05 -2.28 -9.31
CA GLY A 97 -43.68 -0.96 -9.82
C GLY A 97 -42.39 -0.40 -9.20
N LEU A 98 -42.23 -0.49 -7.87
CA LEU A 98 -40.98 -0.08 -7.18
C LEU A 98 -39.75 -0.85 -7.69
N ARG A 99 -39.92 -2.15 -7.99
CA ARG A 99 -38.84 -3.05 -8.41
C ARG A 99 -38.46 -2.79 -9.85
N ARG A 100 -39.46 -2.66 -10.73
CA ARG A 100 -39.25 -2.34 -12.15
C ARG A 100 -38.56 -0.99 -12.31
N PHE A 101 -39.06 0.03 -11.63
CA PHE A 101 -38.46 1.36 -11.60
C PHE A 101 -36.98 1.30 -11.19
N ARG A 102 -36.68 0.73 -10.01
CA ARG A 102 -35.31 0.68 -9.49
C ARG A 102 -34.39 -0.05 -10.47
N ARG A 103 -34.83 -1.18 -11.01
CA ARG A 103 -34.01 -1.99 -11.92
C ARG A 103 -33.76 -1.26 -13.25
N ARG A 104 -34.79 -0.67 -13.87
CA ARG A 104 -34.64 0.16 -15.07
C ARG A 104 -33.68 1.32 -14.81
N ALA A 105 -33.91 2.08 -13.74
CA ALA A 105 -33.12 3.26 -13.41
C ALA A 105 -31.64 2.90 -13.17
N LEU A 106 -31.33 1.86 -12.39
CA LEU A 106 -29.96 1.45 -12.15
C LEU A 106 -29.24 0.91 -13.39
N LEU A 107 -29.93 0.26 -14.32
CA LEU A 107 -29.32 -0.18 -15.57
C LEU A 107 -28.97 0.99 -16.49
N ARG A 108 -29.79 2.05 -16.49
CA ARG A 108 -29.46 3.33 -17.16
C ARG A 108 -28.21 3.96 -16.54
N VAL A 109 -28.12 3.99 -15.21
CA VAL A 109 -26.92 4.46 -14.50
C VAL A 109 -25.70 3.58 -14.82
N ALA A 110 -25.86 2.26 -14.85
CA ALA A 110 -24.78 1.31 -15.18
C ALA A 110 -24.25 1.49 -16.60
N ALA A 111 -25.13 1.74 -17.57
CA ALA A 111 -24.71 2.04 -18.94
C ALA A 111 -23.87 3.33 -19.02
N ARG A 112 -24.25 4.35 -18.24
CA ARG A 112 -23.52 5.63 -18.14
C ARG A 112 -22.18 5.48 -17.41
N ASP A 113 -22.15 4.73 -16.31
CA ASP A 113 -20.94 4.39 -15.55
C ASP A 113 -19.94 3.62 -16.42
N LEU A 114 -20.38 2.57 -17.12
CA LEU A 114 -19.56 1.82 -18.09
C LEU A 114 -19.07 2.67 -19.26
N GLY A 115 -19.75 3.79 -19.54
CA GLY A 115 -19.33 4.81 -20.51
C GLY A 115 -18.29 5.80 -19.99
N GLY A 116 -17.89 5.72 -18.72
CA GLY A 116 -16.83 6.56 -18.13
C GLY A 116 -17.32 7.76 -17.32
N ALA A 117 -18.58 7.79 -16.89
CA ALA A 117 -19.09 8.88 -16.07
C ALA A 117 -18.33 9.01 -14.72
N PRO A 118 -18.19 10.24 -14.18
CA PRO A 118 -17.54 10.46 -12.88
C PRO A 118 -18.24 9.70 -11.75
N LEU A 119 -17.46 9.17 -10.81
CA LEU A 119 -17.98 8.37 -9.71
C LEU A 119 -19.00 9.15 -8.88
N GLU A 120 -18.69 10.40 -8.56
CA GLU A 120 -19.50 11.28 -7.72
C GLU A 120 -20.92 11.46 -8.30
N GLU A 121 -21.04 11.61 -9.62
CA GLU A 121 -22.34 11.69 -10.28
C GLU A 121 -23.08 10.36 -10.27
N VAL A 122 -22.36 9.24 -10.45
CA VAL A 122 -22.94 7.89 -10.44
C VAL A 122 -23.54 7.59 -9.07
N VAL A 123 -22.77 7.80 -7.99
CA VAL A 123 -23.23 7.47 -6.64
C VAL A 123 -24.37 8.40 -6.18
N ALA A 124 -24.34 9.68 -6.56
CA ALA A 124 -25.44 10.61 -6.30
C ALA A 124 -26.73 10.16 -6.98
N GLU A 125 -26.65 9.67 -8.22
CA GLU A 125 -27.80 9.19 -8.96
C GLU A 125 -28.36 7.88 -8.40
N ILE A 126 -27.50 6.91 -8.05
CA ILE A 126 -27.93 5.68 -7.36
C ILE A 126 -28.64 6.03 -6.04
N THR A 127 -28.10 6.99 -5.29
CA THR A 127 -28.75 7.49 -4.06
C THR A 127 -30.10 8.13 -4.34
N ALA A 128 -30.23 8.97 -5.37
CA ALA A 128 -31.49 9.60 -5.73
C ALA A 128 -32.59 8.58 -6.10
N VAL A 129 -32.22 7.48 -6.78
CA VAL A 129 -33.15 6.38 -7.08
C VAL A 129 -33.64 5.71 -5.79
N ALA A 130 -32.75 5.46 -4.82
CA ALA A 130 -33.12 4.88 -3.54
C ALA A 130 -34.03 5.82 -2.71
N GLU A 131 -33.74 7.12 -2.72
CA GLU A 131 -34.58 8.15 -2.09
C GLU A 131 -35.98 8.19 -2.68
N ALA A 132 -36.12 8.18 -4.02
CA ALA A 132 -37.42 8.15 -4.68
C ALA A 132 -38.26 6.94 -4.26
N CYS A 133 -37.63 5.76 -4.15
CA CYS A 133 -38.31 4.56 -3.64
C CYS A 133 -38.74 4.70 -2.17
N LEU A 134 -37.91 5.28 -1.31
CA LEU A 134 -38.23 5.51 0.11
C LEU A 134 -39.36 6.54 0.27
N GLU A 135 -39.32 7.64 -0.47
CA GLU A 135 -40.36 8.68 -0.48
C GLU A 135 -41.71 8.11 -0.95
N ALA A 136 -41.71 7.35 -2.04
CA ALA A 136 -42.91 6.69 -2.54
C ALA A 136 -43.46 5.68 -1.53
N ALA A 137 -42.60 4.88 -0.90
CA ALA A 137 -43.02 3.94 0.12
C ALA A 137 -43.61 4.65 1.35
N CYS A 138 -43.01 5.75 1.81
CA CYS A 138 -43.57 6.58 2.89
C CYS A 138 -45.00 7.04 2.55
N ARG A 139 -45.20 7.62 1.36
CA ARG A 139 -46.52 8.06 0.87
C ARG A 139 -47.54 6.91 0.80
N LEU A 140 -47.14 5.74 0.28
CA LEU A 140 -47.99 4.55 0.20
C LEU A 140 -48.39 3.99 1.57
N ARG A 141 -47.59 4.25 2.62
CA ARG A 141 -47.89 3.89 4.00
C ARG A 141 -48.65 4.97 4.78
N GLY A 142 -48.93 6.12 4.17
CA GLY A 142 -49.47 7.28 4.90
C GLY A 142 -48.48 7.87 5.91
N LEU A 143 -47.19 7.57 5.75
CA LEU A 143 -46.11 8.12 6.56
C LEU A 143 -45.61 9.41 5.90
N GLY A 144 -45.97 10.55 6.46
CA GLY A 144 -45.57 11.88 5.96
C GLY A 144 -45.28 12.80 7.14
N GLU A 145 -46.23 13.68 7.46
CA GLU A 145 -46.10 14.62 8.58
C GLU A 145 -45.79 13.92 9.92
N GLY A 146 -44.76 14.41 10.61
CA GLY A 146 -44.35 13.88 11.91
C GLY A 146 -43.69 12.50 11.85
N PHE A 147 -43.17 12.05 10.71
CA PHE A 147 -42.32 10.87 10.55
C PHE A 147 -41.18 11.14 9.57
N ALA A 148 -39.94 10.79 9.92
CA ALA A 148 -38.77 10.98 9.07
C ALA A 148 -37.93 9.70 8.98
N VAL A 149 -37.44 9.43 7.77
CA VAL A 149 -36.42 8.42 7.50
C VAL A 149 -35.07 9.12 7.43
N ILE A 150 -34.13 8.70 8.27
CA ILE A 150 -32.77 9.20 8.29
C ILE A 150 -31.87 8.14 7.66
N GLY A 151 -31.21 8.48 6.56
CA GLY A 151 -30.20 7.63 5.94
C GLY A 151 -28.90 7.68 6.74
N LEU A 152 -28.28 6.51 6.90
CA LEU A 152 -26.95 6.32 7.47
C LEU A 152 -26.01 5.71 6.42
N GLY A 153 -24.75 5.49 6.81
CA GLY A 153 -23.79 4.78 5.97
C GLY A 153 -23.67 5.39 4.58
N LYS A 154 -23.71 4.54 3.54
CA LYS A 154 -23.60 4.97 2.14
C LYS A 154 -24.82 5.77 1.66
N LEU A 155 -26.03 5.48 2.16
CA LEU A 155 -27.23 6.24 1.84
C LEU A 155 -27.11 7.68 2.36
N GLY A 156 -26.78 7.82 3.64
CA GLY A 156 -26.62 9.09 4.30
C GLY A 156 -25.51 9.95 3.70
N GLY A 157 -24.37 9.33 3.34
CA GLY A 157 -23.26 9.97 2.64
C GLY A 157 -23.49 10.32 1.17
N ALA A 158 -24.64 9.96 0.58
CA ALA A 158 -24.92 10.06 -0.86
C ALA A 158 -23.88 9.32 -1.73
N GLU A 159 -23.50 8.13 -1.28
CA GLU A 159 -22.39 7.32 -1.78
C GLU A 159 -22.83 5.87 -2.04
N LEU A 160 -24.07 5.62 -2.44
CA LEU A 160 -24.56 4.25 -2.67
C LEU A 160 -23.87 3.56 -3.86
N ASN A 161 -23.69 2.24 -3.73
CA ASN A 161 -23.33 1.36 -4.86
C ASN A 161 -24.56 0.57 -5.33
N TYR A 162 -24.49 -0.05 -6.51
CA TYR A 162 -25.58 -0.82 -7.13
C TYR A 162 -26.25 -1.84 -6.21
N ALA A 163 -25.46 -2.65 -5.50
CA ALA A 163 -25.94 -3.71 -4.61
C ALA A 163 -25.60 -3.40 -3.14
N SER A 164 -26.08 -2.26 -2.64
CA SER A 164 -25.93 -1.84 -1.24
C SER A 164 -27.19 -2.08 -0.44
N ASP A 165 -27.01 -2.40 0.84
CA ASP A 165 -28.07 -2.23 1.83
C ASP A 165 -28.28 -0.74 2.09
N VAL A 166 -29.49 -0.37 2.47
CA VAL A 166 -29.92 0.99 2.75
C VAL A 166 -30.10 1.13 4.25
N ASP A 167 -29.04 1.61 4.91
CA ASP A 167 -29.01 1.80 6.36
C ASP A 167 -29.91 2.99 6.76
N VAL A 168 -30.90 2.76 7.64
CA VAL A 168 -31.88 3.79 8.03
C VAL A 168 -32.17 3.85 9.53
N LEU A 169 -32.59 5.03 10.00
CA LEU A 169 -33.27 5.25 11.28
C LEU A 169 -34.65 5.84 11.03
N PHE A 170 -35.64 5.41 11.82
CA PHE A 170 -36.97 5.99 11.80
C PHE A 170 -37.18 6.86 13.04
N VAL A 171 -37.53 8.13 12.80
CA VAL A 171 -37.80 9.12 13.85
C VAL A 171 -39.20 9.67 13.67
N HIS A 172 -39.94 9.90 14.75
CA HIS A 172 -41.28 10.51 14.68
C HIS A 172 -41.46 11.66 15.67
N ALA A 173 -42.45 12.51 15.39
CA ALA A 173 -42.93 13.54 16.30
C ALA A 173 -43.96 12.97 17.29
N GLY A 174 -44.07 13.59 18.47
CA GLY A 174 -45.00 13.22 19.53
C GLY A 174 -44.57 11.98 20.33
N GLY A 175 -44.85 11.99 21.64
CA GLY A 175 -44.64 10.86 22.54
C GLY A 175 -45.94 10.07 22.82
N GLY A 176 -45.81 8.90 23.45
CA GLY A 176 -46.93 8.04 23.85
C GLY A 176 -46.95 6.69 23.14
N SER A 177 -47.37 5.63 23.85
CA SER A 177 -47.33 4.24 23.36
C SER A 177 -48.18 4.01 22.11
N GLY A 178 -49.36 4.63 22.01
CA GLY A 178 -50.25 4.44 20.86
C GLY A 178 -49.65 4.93 19.53
N ARG A 179 -49.00 6.11 19.53
CA ARG A 179 -48.33 6.63 18.33
C ARG A 179 -47.05 5.84 17.99
N GLN A 180 -46.31 5.43 19.01
CA GLN A 180 -45.14 4.56 18.86
C GLN A 180 -45.52 3.26 18.14
N GLU A 181 -46.54 2.55 18.62
CA GLU A 181 -47.03 1.29 18.02
C GLU A 181 -47.53 1.46 16.59
N GLU A 182 -48.25 2.55 16.31
CA GLU A 182 -48.72 2.89 14.96
C GLU A 182 -47.55 3.09 13.99
N VAL A 183 -46.59 3.95 14.36
CA VAL A 183 -45.43 4.28 13.51
C VAL A 183 -44.54 3.05 13.30
N GLU A 184 -44.29 2.26 14.34
CA GLU A 184 -43.51 1.02 14.20
C GLU A 184 -44.17 0.04 13.25
N ARG A 185 -45.49 -0.14 13.35
CA ARG A 185 -46.24 -1.00 12.45
C ARG A 185 -46.07 -0.53 11.01
N GLU A 186 -46.29 0.74 10.72
CA GLU A 186 -46.18 1.27 9.36
C GLU A 186 -44.74 1.26 8.83
N ALA A 187 -43.74 1.54 9.66
CA ALA A 187 -42.33 1.42 9.31
C ALA A 187 -41.94 -0.03 8.97
N ALA A 188 -42.46 -1.01 9.72
CA ALA A 188 -42.26 -2.43 9.42
C ALA A 188 -42.89 -2.81 8.08
N ARG A 189 -44.09 -2.29 7.77
CA ARG A 189 -44.74 -2.52 6.48
C ARG A 189 -44.04 -1.81 5.32
N LEU A 190 -43.41 -0.66 5.57
CA LEU A 190 -42.52 0.03 4.62
C LEU A 190 -41.30 -0.83 4.27
N ILE A 191 -40.59 -1.34 5.29
CA ILE A 191 -39.44 -2.25 5.08
C ILE A 191 -39.87 -3.46 4.26
N ARG A 192 -41.01 -4.06 4.63
CA ARG A 192 -41.58 -5.22 3.95
C ARG A 192 -41.84 -4.94 2.47
N LEU A 193 -42.50 -3.83 2.14
CA LEU A 193 -42.80 -3.43 0.76
C LEU A 193 -41.54 -3.32 -0.11
N LEU A 194 -40.46 -2.77 0.45
CA LEU A 194 -39.21 -2.55 -0.26
C LEU A 194 -38.33 -3.81 -0.35
N SER A 195 -38.33 -4.65 0.70
CA SER A 195 -37.32 -5.70 0.89
C SER A 195 -37.80 -7.12 0.54
N GLU A 196 -39.11 -7.40 0.51
CA GLU A 196 -39.61 -8.75 0.20
C GLU A 196 -39.37 -9.12 -1.28
N PRO A 197 -38.86 -10.31 -1.62
CA PRO A 197 -38.71 -10.70 -3.02
C PRO A 197 -40.06 -10.88 -3.73
N THR A 198 -40.21 -10.38 -4.97
CA THR A 198 -41.28 -10.74 -5.91
C THR A 198 -40.70 -11.35 -7.19
N GLY A 199 -41.54 -11.63 -8.20
CA GLY A 199 -41.06 -12.04 -9.54
C GLY A 199 -40.15 -11.00 -10.20
N GLU A 200 -40.30 -9.72 -9.84
CA GLU A 200 -39.47 -8.60 -10.31
C GLU A 200 -38.20 -8.37 -9.46
N GLY A 201 -38.00 -9.18 -8.41
CA GLY A 201 -36.84 -9.09 -7.52
C GLY A 201 -37.11 -8.29 -6.24
N VAL A 202 -36.16 -7.45 -5.83
CA VAL A 202 -36.21 -6.64 -4.59
C VAL A 202 -36.00 -5.16 -4.94
N ALA A 203 -36.77 -4.25 -4.34
CA ALA A 203 -36.63 -2.83 -4.61
C ALA A 203 -35.41 -2.25 -3.87
N LEU A 204 -35.38 -2.39 -2.54
CA LEU A 204 -34.26 -1.98 -1.68
C LEU A 204 -34.13 -2.96 -0.51
N ARG A 205 -32.90 -3.30 -0.11
CA ARG A 205 -32.63 -4.02 1.13
C ARG A 205 -32.50 -3.00 2.26
N VAL A 206 -33.55 -2.81 3.05
CA VAL A 206 -33.57 -1.79 4.11
C VAL A 206 -33.02 -2.37 5.40
N ASP A 207 -31.96 -1.76 5.95
CA ASP A 207 -31.31 -2.18 7.20
C ASP A 207 -31.53 -1.14 8.33
N PRO A 208 -32.43 -1.41 9.29
CA PRO A 208 -32.65 -0.53 10.44
C PRO A 208 -31.80 -0.92 11.66
N THR A 209 -30.75 -1.73 11.52
CA THR A 209 -30.06 -2.34 12.68
C THR A 209 -29.08 -1.42 13.40
N LEU A 210 -28.72 -0.28 12.80
CA LEU A 210 -27.92 0.78 13.43
C LEU A 210 -28.74 1.69 14.37
N ARG A 211 -30.02 1.39 14.60
CA ARG A 211 -30.90 2.14 15.50
C ARG A 211 -30.57 1.97 16.99
N PRO A 212 -31.00 2.89 17.87
CA PRO A 212 -30.85 2.78 19.32
C PRO A 212 -31.27 1.42 19.91
N GLY A 213 -30.34 0.71 20.54
CA GLY A 213 -30.56 -0.65 21.07
C GLY A 213 -30.45 -1.78 20.03
N GLY A 214 -30.04 -1.46 18.80
CA GLY A 214 -29.84 -2.38 17.69
C GLY A 214 -31.10 -3.20 17.37
N ARG A 215 -30.91 -4.49 17.05
CA ARG A 215 -32.01 -5.43 16.74
C ARG A 215 -33.06 -5.57 17.85
N ARG A 216 -32.67 -5.34 19.11
CA ARG A 216 -33.55 -5.44 20.28
C ARG A 216 -34.25 -4.12 20.63
N GLY A 217 -33.84 -3.03 19.98
CA GLY A 217 -34.47 -1.72 20.17
C GLY A 217 -35.77 -1.57 19.37
N PRO A 218 -36.64 -0.63 19.79
CA PRO A 218 -37.85 -0.28 19.03
C PRO A 218 -37.48 0.16 17.61
N LEU A 219 -38.35 -0.14 16.64
CA LEU A 219 -38.07 0.11 15.22
C LEU A 219 -38.03 1.60 14.89
N SER A 220 -38.88 2.38 15.56
CA SER A 220 -38.93 3.83 15.48
C SER A 220 -38.77 4.42 16.88
N ARG A 221 -38.47 5.70 17.02
CA ARG A 221 -38.52 6.41 18.32
C ARG A 221 -38.92 7.85 18.10
N SER A 222 -39.52 8.46 19.13
CA SER A 222 -39.73 9.92 19.10
C SER A 222 -38.38 10.66 19.03
N LEU A 223 -38.37 11.85 18.43
CA LEU A 223 -37.18 12.70 18.36
C LEU A 223 -36.50 12.86 19.73
N GLU A 224 -37.26 13.25 20.75
CA GLU A 224 -36.75 13.44 22.11
C GLU A 224 -36.18 12.16 22.71
N ALA A 225 -36.88 11.02 22.56
CA ALA A 225 -36.41 9.74 23.10
C ALA A 225 -35.14 9.25 22.39
N THR A 226 -34.99 9.56 21.10
CA THR A 226 -33.80 9.21 20.31
C THR A 226 -32.59 10.01 20.76
N LEU A 227 -32.75 11.33 20.92
CA LEU A 227 -31.68 12.20 21.40
C LEU A 227 -31.29 11.91 22.86
N ALA A 228 -32.27 11.60 23.72
CA ALA A 228 -32.02 11.20 25.10
C ALA A 228 -31.20 9.90 25.20
N TYR A 229 -31.45 8.94 24.30
CA TYR A 229 -30.64 7.71 24.22
C TYR A 229 -29.19 8.05 23.86
N TYR A 230 -28.97 8.75 22.76
CA TYR A 230 -27.61 9.04 22.30
C TYR A 230 -26.85 9.97 23.25
N GLY A 231 -27.53 10.90 23.94
CA GLY A 231 -26.91 11.76 24.94
C GLY A 231 -26.39 11.01 26.18
N ARG A 232 -26.99 9.86 26.52
CA ARG A 232 -26.61 9.07 27.71
C ARG A 232 -25.71 7.88 27.40
N GLU A 233 -25.97 7.20 26.29
CA GLU A 233 -25.51 5.83 26.04
C GLU A 233 -24.70 5.67 24.74
N ALA A 234 -24.49 6.73 23.94
CA ALA A 234 -23.85 6.60 22.63
C ALA A 234 -22.40 6.12 22.71
N ALA A 235 -22.16 4.91 22.19
CA ALA A 235 -20.82 4.37 21.97
C ALA A 235 -20.09 5.12 20.85
N THR A 236 -18.76 5.04 20.81
CA THR A 236 -17.98 5.80 19.82
C THR A 236 -18.28 5.36 18.38
N TRP A 237 -18.50 4.06 18.16
CA TRP A 237 -18.87 3.54 16.85
C TRP A 237 -20.26 4.03 16.38
N GLU A 238 -21.18 4.31 17.31
CA GLU A 238 -22.49 4.90 16.97
C GLU A 238 -22.30 6.34 16.50
N ARG A 239 -21.47 7.13 17.20
CA ARG A 239 -21.12 8.50 16.75
C ARG A 239 -20.51 8.47 15.36
N GLN A 240 -19.61 7.52 15.09
CA GLN A 240 -19.01 7.34 13.77
C GLN A 240 -20.05 7.04 12.67
N ALA A 241 -21.01 6.16 12.94
CA ALA A 241 -22.09 5.85 12.01
C ALA A 241 -23.00 7.07 11.75
N LEU A 242 -23.24 7.87 12.79
CA LEU A 242 -24.10 9.05 12.77
C LEU A 242 -23.47 10.27 12.05
N ILE A 243 -22.16 10.29 11.78
CA ILE A 243 -21.52 11.32 10.92
C ILE A 243 -22.26 11.45 9.59
N LYS A 244 -22.69 10.32 9.03
CA LYS A 244 -23.37 10.28 7.74
C LYS A 244 -24.89 10.50 7.84
N ALA A 245 -25.44 10.80 9.01
CA ALA A 245 -26.88 10.95 9.19
C ALA A 245 -27.45 12.09 8.32
N ARG A 246 -28.44 11.76 7.48
CA ARG A 246 -29.11 12.71 6.58
C ARG A 246 -30.58 12.36 6.40
N PRO A 247 -31.51 13.33 6.37
CA PRO A 247 -32.91 13.05 6.04
C PRO A 247 -33.03 12.60 4.58
N VAL A 248 -33.74 11.51 4.34
CA VAL A 248 -33.88 10.91 2.99
C VAL A 248 -35.32 10.71 2.53
N ALA A 249 -36.29 10.66 3.46
CA ALA A 249 -37.72 10.57 3.14
C ALA A 249 -38.57 10.97 4.36
N GLY A 250 -39.86 11.23 4.14
CA GLY A 250 -40.81 11.66 5.17
C GLY A 250 -40.80 13.18 5.39
N ASP A 251 -41.12 13.62 6.60
CA ASP A 251 -41.16 15.01 7.03
C ASP A 251 -39.75 15.66 7.03
N PRO A 252 -39.48 16.61 6.11
CA PRO A 252 -38.18 17.25 6.00
C PRO A 252 -37.83 18.14 7.20
N ALA A 253 -38.82 18.71 7.88
CA ALA A 253 -38.60 19.58 9.03
C ALA A 253 -38.19 18.76 10.25
N LEU A 254 -38.88 17.63 10.50
CA LEU A 254 -38.50 16.70 11.56
C LEU A 254 -37.11 16.11 11.33
N GLY A 255 -36.78 15.71 10.09
CA GLY A 255 -35.47 15.17 9.76
C GLY A 255 -34.34 16.18 9.97
N ARG A 256 -34.53 17.45 9.55
CA ARG A 256 -33.55 18.51 9.80
C ARG A 256 -33.35 18.76 11.29
N ALA A 257 -34.45 18.87 12.05
CA ALA A 257 -34.39 19.04 13.50
C ALA A 257 -33.65 17.89 14.20
N PHE A 258 -33.78 16.65 13.70
CA PHE A 258 -33.00 15.52 14.20
C PHE A 258 -31.50 15.71 13.96
N VAL A 259 -31.08 15.95 12.71
CA VAL A 259 -29.65 16.05 12.36
C VAL A 259 -28.97 17.25 13.02
N GLU A 260 -29.64 18.40 13.08
CA GLU A 260 -29.13 19.61 13.76
C GLU A 260 -28.84 19.34 15.24
N ARG A 261 -29.77 18.69 15.95
CA ARG A 261 -29.60 18.37 17.37
C ARG A 261 -28.64 17.21 17.62
N LEU A 262 -28.45 16.35 16.62
CA LEU A 262 -27.51 15.23 16.69
C LEU A 262 -26.04 15.70 16.64
N ALA A 263 -25.76 16.89 16.10
CA ALA A 263 -24.41 17.42 15.96
C ALA A 263 -23.65 17.44 17.30
N ASP A 264 -24.29 17.83 18.40
CA ASP A 264 -23.68 17.86 19.73
C ASP A 264 -23.35 16.46 20.29
N VAL A 265 -24.08 15.44 19.83
CA VAL A 265 -23.80 14.04 20.16
C VAL A 265 -22.63 13.52 19.34
N VAL A 266 -22.62 13.76 18.02
CA VAL A 266 -21.58 13.26 17.13
C VAL A 266 -20.24 13.94 17.41
N TYR A 267 -20.28 15.25 17.67
CA TYR A 267 -19.12 16.10 17.90
C TYR A 267 -19.18 16.71 19.32
N PRO A 268 -18.83 15.95 20.37
CA PRO A 268 -18.87 16.43 21.75
C PRO A 268 -17.80 17.51 22.01
N ALA A 269 -17.95 18.23 23.13
CA ALA A 269 -16.98 19.25 23.55
C ALA A 269 -15.59 18.66 23.84
N ASP A 270 -15.54 17.49 24.46
CA ASP A 270 -14.32 16.73 24.73
C ASP A 270 -14.49 15.31 24.20
N LEU A 271 -13.61 14.90 23.27
CA LEU A 271 -13.51 13.52 22.80
C LEU A 271 -12.37 12.83 23.57
N ALA A 272 -12.69 11.87 24.42
CA ALA A 272 -11.69 11.17 25.22
C ALA A 272 -10.73 10.37 24.31
N PRO A 273 -9.42 10.31 24.60
CA PRO A 273 -8.47 9.50 23.83
C PRO A 273 -8.89 8.03 23.68
N ALA A 274 -9.54 7.46 24.71
CA ALA A 274 -10.08 6.10 24.68
C ALA A 274 -11.14 5.87 23.59
N ALA A 275 -11.87 6.92 23.17
CA ALA A 275 -12.84 6.84 22.09
C ALA A 275 -12.14 6.63 20.73
N ILE A 276 -11.02 7.31 20.50
CA ILE A 276 -10.18 7.13 19.31
C ILE A 276 -9.63 5.70 19.25
N ASP A 277 -9.16 5.18 20.38
CA ASP A 277 -8.69 3.79 20.47
C ASP A 277 -9.80 2.76 20.26
N GLU A 278 -11.04 3.07 20.65
CA GLU A 278 -12.20 2.20 20.37
C GLU A 278 -12.47 2.08 18.86
N VAL A 279 -12.45 3.21 18.13
CA VAL A 279 -12.59 3.22 16.66
C VAL A 279 -11.48 2.41 16.01
N ARG A 280 -10.24 2.56 16.49
CA ARG A 280 -9.09 1.76 16.01
C ARG A 280 -9.29 0.27 16.24
N ARG A 281 -9.73 -0.16 17.43
CA ARG A 281 -10.01 -1.58 17.74
C ARG A 281 -11.13 -2.18 16.89
N VAL A 282 -12.16 -1.40 16.55
CA VAL A 282 -13.22 -1.86 15.63
C VAL A 282 -12.63 -2.16 14.25
N LYS A 283 -11.78 -1.26 13.75
CA LYS A 283 -11.11 -1.42 12.46
C LYS A 283 -10.22 -2.66 12.42
N VAL A 284 -9.37 -2.85 13.44
CA VAL A 284 -8.49 -4.02 13.56
C VAL A 284 -9.29 -5.33 13.51
N ARG A 285 -10.37 -5.44 14.31
CA ARG A 285 -11.20 -6.65 14.32
C ARG A 285 -11.83 -6.95 12.95
N LEU A 286 -12.21 -5.92 12.19
CA LEU A 286 -12.75 -6.09 10.84
C LEU A 286 -11.67 -6.63 9.88
N GLU A 287 -10.44 -6.11 9.96
CA GLU A 287 -9.32 -6.61 9.16
C GLU A 287 -8.94 -8.04 9.53
N GLU A 288 -8.83 -8.36 10.83
CA GLU A 288 -8.52 -9.71 11.31
C GLU A 288 -9.53 -10.74 10.80
N TYR A 289 -10.82 -10.37 10.75
CA TYR A 289 -11.86 -11.22 10.20
C TYR A 289 -11.66 -11.52 8.70
N VAL A 290 -11.19 -10.54 7.91
CA VAL A 290 -10.86 -10.74 6.49
C VAL A 290 -9.57 -11.56 6.34
N ARG A 291 -8.55 -11.25 7.14
CA ARG A 291 -7.26 -11.94 7.17
C ARG A 291 -7.42 -13.42 7.52
N ALA A 292 -8.25 -13.75 8.51
CA ALA A 292 -8.54 -15.13 8.91
C ALA A 292 -9.15 -15.98 7.79
N ARG A 293 -9.72 -15.34 6.76
CA ARG A 293 -10.27 -16.01 5.57
C ARG A 293 -9.29 -16.06 4.39
N GLY A 294 -8.10 -15.49 4.53
CA GLY A 294 -7.09 -15.41 3.46
C GLY A 294 -7.49 -14.46 2.32
N LYS A 295 -8.37 -13.49 2.58
CA LYS A 295 -8.94 -12.59 1.55
C LYS A 295 -8.38 -11.17 1.58
N GLU A 296 -7.36 -10.92 2.39
CA GLU A 296 -6.81 -9.59 2.64
C GLU A 296 -6.36 -8.86 1.37
N ALA A 297 -5.81 -9.60 0.40
CA ALA A 297 -5.30 -9.06 -0.87
C ALA A 297 -6.37 -8.96 -1.98
N VAL A 298 -7.59 -9.45 -1.77
CA VAL A 298 -8.62 -9.53 -2.83
C VAL A 298 -9.98 -8.93 -2.45
N GLU A 299 -10.23 -8.66 -1.16
CA GLU A 299 -11.45 -7.98 -0.70
C GLU A 299 -11.27 -6.45 -0.77
N VAL A 300 -11.95 -5.81 -1.71
CA VAL A 300 -11.79 -4.40 -2.10
C VAL A 300 -12.26 -3.42 -1.03
N LYS A 301 -13.21 -3.83 -0.19
CA LYS A 301 -13.88 -2.97 0.78
C LYS A 301 -13.23 -2.99 2.15
N ARG A 302 -12.88 -4.16 2.66
CA ARG A 302 -12.44 -4.47 4.03
C ARG A 302 -11.04 -5.06 4.08
N GLY A 303 -10.46 -5.42 2.93
CA GLY A 303 -9.06 -5.83 2.84
C GLY A 303 -8.13 -4.66 3.16
N ARG A 304 -6.85 -4.99 3.34
CA ARG A 304 -5.81 -4.03 3.71
C ARG A 304 -5.68 -2.95 2.64
N GLY A 305 -5.80 -1.68 3.02
CA GLY A 305 -5.80 -0.56 2.06
C GLY A 305 -7.08 -0.44 1.23
N GLY A 306 -8.17 -1.09 1.66
CA GLY A 306 -9.46 -1.06 0.97
C GLY A 306 -10.28 0.20 1.22
N ILE A 307 -11.51 0.22 0.69
CA ILE A 307 -12.45 1.36 0.79
C ILE A 307 -12.68 1.78 2.24
N ARG A 308 -12.81 0.82 3.16
CA ARG A 308 -13.02 1.08 4.59
C ARG A 308 -11.85 1.82 5.21
N ASP A 309 -10.61 1.58 4.82
CA ASP A 309 -9.47 2.32 5.37
C ASP A 309 -9.60 3.82 5.08
N VAL A 310 -9.98 4.19 3.85
CA VAL A 310 -10.25 5.59 3.50
C VAL A 310 -11.40 6.17 4.34
N GLU A 311 -12.53 5.45 4.41
CA GLU A 311 -13.71 5.91 5.16
C GLU A 311 -13.39 6.09 6.65
N PHE A 312 -12.66 5.16 7.25
CA PHE A 312 -12.26 5.21 8.65
C PHE A 312 -11.31 6.37 8.93
N ALA A 313 -10.31 6.62 8.07
CA ALA A 313 -9.39 7.76 8.23
C ALA A 313 -10.14 9.10 8.19
N VAL A 314 -10.99 9.29 7.17
CA VAL A 314 -11.75 10.53 7.01
C VAL A 314 -12.73 10.72 8.16
N GLN A 315 -13.51 9.69 8.51
CA GLN A 315 -14.48 9.77 9.61
C GLN A 315 -13.82 10.01 10.96
N LEU A 316 -12.66 9.42 11.21
CA LEU A 316 -11.92 9.69 12.43
C LEU A 316 -11.55 11.18 12.51
N LEU A 317 -10.96 11.75 11.46
CA LEU A 317 -10.63 13.18 11.42
C LEU A 317 -11.89 14.07 11.56
N GLN A 318 -13.03 13.66 10.99
CA GLN A 318 -14.30 14.34 11.22
C GLN A 318 -14.72 14.29 12.69
N LEU A 319 -14.61 13.15 13.38
CA LEU A 319 -14.96 13.05 14.80
C LEU A 319 -14.09 13.97 15.66
N VAL A 320 -12.79 14.03 15.39
CA VAL A 320 -11.88 14.81 16.23
C VAL A 320 -12.00 16.32 15.93
N HIS A 321 -12.13 16.72 14.66
CA HIS A 321 -12.12 18.12 14.26
C HIS A 321 -13.50 18.75 14.06
N GLY A 322 -14.54 17.96 13.80
CA GLY A 322 -15.87 18.43 13.40
C GLY A 322 -16.57 19.29 14.46
N ARG A 323 -16.15 19.22 15.73
CA ARG A 323 -16.61 20.18 16.75
C ARG A 323 -16.11 21.60 16.47
N ARG A 324 -14.84 21.73 16.10
CA ARG A 324 -14.15 23.02 15.92
C ARG A 324 -14.37 23.60 14.53
N ASP A 325 -14.53 22.72 13.53
CA ASP A 325 -14.79 23.11 12.16
C ASP A 325 -16.08 22.46 11.65
N GLU A 326 -17.13 23.26 11.55
CA GLU A 326 -18.43 22.76 11.10
C GLU A 326 -18.45 22.36 9.62
N ARG A 327 -17.48 22.84 8.82
CA ARG A 327 -17.35 22.45 7.41
C ARG A 327 -16.98 20.98 7.28
N LEU A 328 -16.36 20.37 8.29
CA LEU A 328 -16.08 18.94 8.34
C LEU A 328 -17.31 18.08 8.68
N ARG A 329 -18.47 18.68 8.98
CA ARG A 329 -19.72 17.94 9.27
C ARG A 329 -20.49 17.52 8.01
N VAL A 330 -19.85 17.59 6.85
CA VAL A 330 -20.38 17.03 5.59
C VAL A 330 -20.41 15.50 5.63
N GLN A 331 -21.44 14.87 5.05
CA GLN A 331 -21.67 13.43 5.20
C GLN A 331 -20.80 12.57 4.26
N GLY A 332 -20.48 13.08 3.07
CA GLY A 332 -19.72 12.34 2.05
C GLY A 332 -18.23 12.25 2.40
N THR A 333 -17.61 11.10 2.12
CA THR A 333 -16.18 10.84 2.34
C THR A 333 -15.29 11.73 1.45
N LEU A 334 -15.58 11.86 0.16
CA LEU A 334 -14.80 12.74 -0.73
C LEU A 334 -14.97 14.24 -0.40
N PRO A 335 -16.19 14.76 -0.17
CA PRO A 335 -16.38 16.13 0.33
C PRO A 335 -15.64 16.40 1.65
N ALA A 336 -15.70 15.49 2.61
CA ALA A 336 -14.97 15.65 3.88
C ALA A 336 -13.46 15.67 3.66
N LEU A 337 -12.93 14.81 2.78
CA LEU A 337 -11.52 14.79 2.44
C LEU A 337 -11.05 16.09 1.75
N ALA A 338 -11.90 16.70 0.91
CA ALA A 338 -11.61 18.00 0.30
C ALA A 338 -11.49 19.10 1.37
N VAL A 339 -12.46 19.18 2.30
CA VAL A 339 -12.38 20.15 3.42
C VAL A 339 -11.16 19.88 4.30
N LEU A 340 -10.83 18.60 4.55
CA LEU A 340 -9.61 18.25 5.30
C LEU A 340 -8.33 18.75 4.61
N ALA A 341 -8.28 18.79 3.29
CA ALA A 341 -7.15 19.31 2.53
C ALA A 341 -7.12 20.84 2.54
N GLU A 342 -8.25 21.48 2.22
CA GLU A 342 -8.42 22.94 2.16
C GLU A 342 -8.03 23.63 3.49
N GLU A 343 -8.34 22.97 4.61
CA GLU A 343 -8.06 23.48 5.96
C GLU A 343 -6.71 23.01 6.53
N GLY A 344 -5.91 22.29 5.72
CA GLY A 344 -4.56 21.86 6.09
C GLY A 344 -4.51 20.72 7.12
N TYR A 345 -5.65 20.08 7.44
CA TYR A 345 -5.68 18.87 8.27
C TYR A 345 -5.02 17.67 7.57
N VAL A 346 -5.02 17.66 6.24
CA VAL A 346 -4.34 16.67 5.38
C VAL A 346 -3.54 17.42 4.32
N ALA A 347 -2.34 16.93 3.95
CA ALA A 347 -1.60 17.57 2.87
C ALA A 347 -2.34 17.37 1.55
N GLU A 348 -2.37 18.40 0.70
CA GLU A 348 -3.14 18.37 -0.55
C GLU A 348 -2.77 17.17 -1.45
N GLU A 349 -1.47 16.86 -1.56
CA GLU A 349 -0.98 15.70 -2.32
C GLU A 349 -1.51 14.37 -1.78
N ASP A 350 -1.51 14.19 -0.45
CA ASP A 350 -2.02 12.98 0.19
C ASP A 350 -3.54 12.87 0.03
N ALA A 351 -4.27 13.98 0.17
CA ALA A 351 -5.71 14.02 -0.01
C ALA A 351 -6.10 13.70 -1.45
N ALA A 352 -5.40 14.27 -2.44
CA ALA A 352 -5.60 13.96 -3.85
C ALA A 352 -5.31 12.47 -4.13
N ALA A 353 -4.19 11.95 -3.63
CA ALA A 353 -3.80 10.55 -3.79
C ALA A 353 -4.83 9.58 -3.17
N LEU A 354 -5.34 9.91 -1.98
CA LEU A 354 -6.36 9.14 -1.28
C LEU A 354 -7.72 9.21 -1.99
N ALA A 355 -8.10 10.39 -2.50
CA ALA A 355 -9.32 10.58 -3.27
C ALA A 355 -9.30 9.76 -4.57
N ASP A 356 -8.18 9.76 -5.30
CA ASP A 356 -8.05 8.99 -6.53
C ASP A 356 -8.05 7.48 -6.28
N ALA A 357 -7.39 7.03 -5.21
CA ALA A 357 -7.46 5.63 -4.81
C ALA A 357 -8.88 5.23 -4.39
N TYR A 358 -9.58 6.07 -3.63
CA TYR A 358 -10.98 5.84 -3.26
C TYR A 358 -11.87 5.73 -4.51
N ARG A 359 -11.72 6.66 -5.47
CA ARG A 359 -12.46 6.62 -6.74
C ARG A 359 -12.22 5.34 -7.51
N PHE A 360 -10.96 4.91 -7.58
CA PHE A 360 -10.59 3.65 -8.23
C PHE A 360 -11.24 2.45 -7.54
N LEU A 361 -11.08 2.31 -6.22
CA LEU A 361 -11.61 1.17 -5.46
C LEU A 361 -13.15 1.11 -5.50
N ARG A 362 -13.82 2.26 -5.43
CA ARG A 362 -15.28 2.37 -5.57
C ARG A 362 -15.75 1.97 -6.96
N ARG A 363 -15.05 2.37 -8.02
CA ARG A 363 -15.34 1.88 -9.38
C ARG A 363 -15.15 0.36 -9.48
N VAL A 364 -14.08 -0.21 -8.92
CA VAL A 364 -13.91 -1.66 -8.87
C VAL A 364 -15.10 -2.32 -8.15
N GLU A 365 -15.50 -1.81 -6.98
CA GLU A 365 -16.67 -2.30 -6.23
C GLU A 365 -17.96 -2.23 -7.09
N HIS A 366 -18.20 -1.13 -7.81
CA HIS A 366 -19.33 -1.02 -8.74
C HIS A 366 -19.28 -2.10 -9.81
N ARG A 367 -18.13 -2.29 -10.46
CA ARG A 367 -17.97 -3.24 -11.55
C ARG A 367 -18.17 -4.68 -11.08
N LEU A 368 -17.71 -5.03 -9.89
CA LEU A 368 -17.99 -6.34 -9.29
C LEU A 368 -19.50 -6.58 -9.09
N GLN A 369 -20.24 -5.54 -8.68
CA GLN A 369 -21.68 -5.65 -8.39
C GLN A 369 -22.55 -5.68 -9.65
N ILE A 370 -22.24 -4.87 -10.68
CA ILE A 370 -23.03 -4.74 -11.92
C ILE A 370 -23.17 -6.08 -12.65
N VAL A 371 -22.17 -6.97 -12.60
CA VAL A 371 -22.17 -8.23 -13.38
C VAL A 371 -23.45 -9.05 -13.11
N ARG A 372 -23.83 -9.19 -11.84
CA ARG A 372 -24.97 -10.03 -11.40
C ARG A 372 -25.97 -9.31 -10.50
N ASP A 373 -25.82 -8.01 -10.24
CA ASP A 373 -26.57 -7.26 -9.22
C ASP A 373 -26.48 -7.92 -7.83
N LEU A 374 -25.26 -8.33 -7.46
CA LEU A 374 -24.96 -9.01 -6.19
C LEU A 374 -24.04 -8.17 -5.33
N GLN A 375 -24.23 -8.24 -4.01
CA GLN A 375 -23.36 -7.62 -3.03
C GLN A 375 -22.06 -8.44 -2.93
N THR A 376 -21.11 -8.15 -3.82
CA THR A 376 -19.77 -8.74 -3.84
C THR A 376 -18.71 -7.66 -3.73
N HIS A 377 -17.60 -8.02 -3.08
CA HIS A 377 -16.46 -7.14 -2.83
C HIS A 377 -15.12 -7.84 -3.14
N GLU A 378 -15.17 -9.07 -3.68
CA GLU A 378 -13.98 -9.87 -3.91
C GLU A 378 -13.60 -9.86 -5.39
N LEU A 379 -12.31 -9.61 -5.66
CA LEU A 379 -11.76 -9.76 -7.01
C LEU A 379 -11.91 -11.20 -7.48
N PRO A 380 -12.28 -11.43 -8.76
CA PRO A 380 -12.36 -12.77 -9.31
C PRO A 380 -10.97 -13.41 -9.42
N THR A 381 -10.89 -14.70 -9.12
CA THR A 381 -9.66 -15.50 -9.32
C THR A 381 -9.57 -16.08 -10.73
N ASP A 382 -10.70 -16.18 -11.45
CA ASP A 382 -10.75 -16.61 -12.84
C ASP A 382 -10.11 -15.54 -13.76
N PRO A 383 -9.07 -15.89 -14.54
CA PRO A 383 -8.37 -14.92 -15.39
C PRO A 383 -9.28 -14.21 -16.40
N ARG A 384 -10.29 -14.91 -16.96
CA ARG A 384 -11.23 -14.30 -17.91
C ARG A 384 -12.13 -13.28 -17.22
N ALA A 385 -12.67 -13.61 -16.05
CA ALA A 385 -13.45 -12.68 -15.27
C ALA A 385 -12.63 -11.45 -14.84
N LEU A 386 -11.35 -11.63 -14.49
CA LEU A 386 -10.44 -10.53 -14.16
C LEU A 386 -10.13 -9.64 -15.38
N GLU A 387 -9.94 -10.24 -16.56
CA GLU A 387 -9.72 -9.51 -17.81
C GLU A 387 -10.95 -8.69 -18.22
N ARG A 388 -12.16 -9.24 -18.07
CA ARG A 388 -13.40 -8.47 -18.29
C ARG A 388 -13.52 -7.29 -17.33
N LEU A 389 -13.18 -7.51 -16.07
CA LEU A 389 -13.17 -6.45 -15.07
C LEU A 389 -12.16 -5.36 -15.46
N ALA A 390 -10.95 -5.74 -15.87
CA ALA A 390 -9.91 -4.83 -16.33
C ALA A 390 -10.38 -3.99 -17.54
N ARG A 391 -10.94 -4.63 -18.57
CA ARG A 391 -11.47 -3.93 -19.76
C ARG A 391 -12.58 -2.95 -19.41
N SER A 392 -13.46 -3.31 -18.46
CA SER A 392 -14.48 -2.37 -17.97
C SER A 392 -13.87 -1.15 -17.28
N MET A 393 -12.71 -1.29 -16.66
CA MET A 393 -11.96 -0.20 -16.00
C MET A 393 -11.07 0.59 -16.98
N GLY A 394 -11.10 0.28 -18.28
CA GLY A 394 -10.24 0.91 -19.29
C GLY A 394 -8.81 0.35 -19.34
N LEU A 395 -8.58 -0.82 -18.75
CA LEU A 395 -7.28 -1.51 -18.74
C LEU A 395 -7.27 -2.66 -19.75
N ALA A 396 -6.11 -2.94 -20.35
CA ALA A 396 -6.00 -3.93 -21.40
C ALA A 396 -6.10 -5.37 -20.88
N ARG A 397 -5.43 -5.69 -19.76
CA ARG A 397 -5.30 -7.07 -19.24
C ARG A 397 -5.63 -7.17 -17.75
N GLY A 398 -6.04 -8.36 -17.31
CA GLY A 398 -6.32 -8.65 -15.89
C GLY A 398 -5.12 -8.39 -14.96
N GLU A 399 -3.90 -8.66 -15.43
CA GLU A 399 -2.67 -8.37 -14.68
C GLU A 399 -2.44 -6.87 -14.44
N ASP A 400 -2.83 -6.02 -15.41
CA ASP A 400 -2.70 -4.56 -15.27
C ASP A 400 -3.63 -4.07 -14.15
N LEU A 401 -4.84 -4.64 -14.05
CA LEU A 401 -5.76 -4.36 -12.96
C LEU A 401 -5.21 -4.85 -11.61
N ALA A 402 -4.61 -6.04 -11.56
CA ALA A 402 -4.04 -6.58 -10.33
C ALA A 402 -2.89 -5.70 -9.79
N ARG A 403 -1.97 -5.28 -10.67
CA ARG A 403 -0.88 -4.35 -10.30
C ARG A 403 -1.40 -2.97 -9.87
N GLU A 404 -2.36 -2.42 -10.60
CA GLU A 404 -2.98 -1.15 -10.24
C GLU A 404 -3.67 -1.24 -8.87
N TYR A 405 -4.41 -2.31 -8.64
CA TYR A 405 -5.09 -2.57 -7.37
C TYR A 405 -4.09 -2.65 -6.20
N GLU A 406 -3.02 -3.45 -6.34
CA GLU A 406 -1.97 -3.56 -5.32
C GLU A 406 -1.29 -2.21 -5.05
N ARG A 407 -0.97 -1.44 -6.09
CA ARG A 407 -0.40 -0.10 -5.94
C ARG A 407 -1.33 0.83 -5.17
N ARG A 408 -2.63 0.83 -5.49
CA ARG A 408 -3.63 1.70 -4.85
C ARG A 408 -3.87 1.29 -3.39
N THR A 409 -3.97 0.01 -3.09
CA THR A 409 -4.17 -0.46 -1.71
C THR A 409 -2.93 -0.26 -0.85
N ALA A 410 -1.72 -0.44 -1.39
CA ALA A 410 -0.48 -0.11 -0.67
C ALA A 410 -0.40 1.39 -0.34
N LEU A 411 -0.73 2.26 -1.30
CA LEU A 411 -0.82 3.72 -1.11
C LEU A 411 -1.85 4.08 -0.03
N VAL A 412 -3.09 3.58 -0.15
CA VAL A 412 -4.15 3.84 0.83
C VAL A 412 -3.71 3.37 2.20
N ARG A 413 -3.05 2.22 2.30
CA ARG A 413 -2.60 1.70 3.60
C ARG A 413 -1.55 2.61 4.23
N GLY A 414 -0.53 3.04 3.49
CA GLY A 414 0.49 3.94 4.01
C GLY A 414 -0.08 5.31 4.42
N LEU A 415 -1.02 5.86 3.63
CA LEU A 415 -1.72 7.11 3.96
C LEU A 415 -2.67 6.95 5.15
N HIS A 416 -3.45 5.86 5.17
CA HIS A 416 -4.33 5.52 6.28
C HIS A 416 -3.53 5.41 7.56
N GLU A 417 -2.43 4.64 7.62
CA GLU A 417 -1.59 4.55 8.81
C GLU A 417 -1.13 5.95 9.26
N ARG A 418 -0.55 6.75 8.36
CA ARG A 418 -0.13 8.13 8.66
C ARG A 418 -1.27 9.02 9.20
N LEU A 419 -2.49 8.91 8.65
CA LEU A 419 -3.66 9.72 9.04
C LEU A 419 -4.38 9.18 10.28
N PHE A 420 -4.41 7.87 10.47
CA PHE A 420 -5.12 7.17 11.54
C PHE A 420 -4.32 7.20 12.85
N TYR A 421 -2.99 7.36 12.75
CA TYR A 421 -2.11 7.69 13.88
C TYR A 421 -1.92 9.21 14.06
N ARG A 422 -2.45 10.05 13.16
CA ARG A 422 -2.48 11.53 13.25
C ARG A 422 -3.28 12.13 14.42
N PRO A 423 -4.21 11.48 15.14
CA PRO A 423 -4.77 12.06 16.36
C PRO A 423 -3.69 12.37 17.44
N LEU A 424 -2.49 11.80 17.31
CA LEU A 424 -1.29 12.18 18.08
C LEU A 424 -0.74 13.58 17.72
N LEU A 425 -1.11 14.13 16.56
CA LEU A 425 -0.74 15.47 16.07
C LEU A 425 -1.72 16.57 16.48
N GLU A 426 -2.94 16.24 16.87
CA GLU A 426 -3.95 17.25 17.24
C GLU A 426 -3.75 17.88 18.60
N ALA A 427 -2.92 17.26 19.43
CA ALA A 427 -2.33 17.94 20.56
C ALA A 427 -1.48 19.16 20.15
N PHE A 428 -1.06 19.30 18.87
CA PHE A 428 -0.22 20.40 18.38
C PHE A 428 -0.91 21.50 17.55
N ALA A 429 -2.21 21.37 17.23
CA ALA A 429 -2.84 22.25 16.21
C ALA A 429 -4.02 23.13 16.70
N GLY A 430 -4.37 23.12 17.99
CA GLY A 430 -5.46 23.95 18.55
C GLY A 430 -5.01 25.20 19.33
N PRO A 431 -5.93 26.09 19.77
CA PRO A 431 -5.63 27.25 20.65
C PRO A 431 -5.10 26.86 22.04
N ARG A 432 -5.25 25.57 22.41
CA ARG A 432 -4.69 24.93 23.62
C ARG A 432 -3.53 23.97 23.30
N ALA A 433 -3.05 23.94 22.05
CA ALA A 433 -1.86 23.17 21.72
C ALA A 433 -0.70 23.71 22.56
N PRO A 434 0.05 22.85 23.29
CA PRO A 434 1.22 23.29 23.98
C PRO A 434 2.18 23.86 22.93
N ARG A 435 2.58 25.11 23.10
CA ARG A 435 3.69 25.68 22.33
C ARG A 435 4.93 24.88 22.74
N PRO A 436 5.52 24.09 21.83
CA PRO A 436 6.68 23.26 22.15
C PRO A 436 7.78 24.11 22.79
N GLY A 437 8.33 23.64 23.91
CA GLY A 437 9.36 24.35 24.69
C GLY A 437 8.87 25.52 25.54
N VAL A 438 7.56 25.78 25.64
CA VAL A 438 6.99 26.85 26.49
C VAL A 438 6.01 26.27 27.51
N ASP A 439 5.02 25.53 27.03
CA ASP A 439 3.92 25.06 27.86
C ASP A 439 4.27 23.67 28.45
N ARG A 440 5.14 23.67 29.47
CA ARG A 440 5.83 22.47 30.00
C ARG A 440 4.92 21.29 30.27
N ALA A 441 3.94 21.44 31.17
CA ALA A 441 3.08 20.34 31.60
C ALA A 441 2.33 19.69 30.42
N ALA A 442 1.75 20.51 29.53
CA ALA A 442 1.03 20.03 28.36
C ALA A 442 1.96 19.43 27.29
N THR A 443 3.20 19.93 27.16
CA THR A 443 4.19 19.32 26.26
C THR A 443 4.70 17.98 26.80
N GLU A 444 4.91 17.85 28.11
CA GLU A 444 5.30 16.58 28.76
C GLU A 444 4.18 15.54 28.65
N GLU A 445 2.92 15.91 28.87
CA GLU A 445 1.76 15.03 28.69
C GLU A 445 1.66 14.53 27.24
N LEU A 446 1.91 15.42 26.29
CA LEU A 446 1.93 15.10 24.87
C LEU A 446 3.07 14.15 24.51
N LEU A 447 4.30 14.43 24.94
CA LEU A 447 5.44 13.54 24.72
C LEU A 447 5.19 12.16 25.34
N ALA A 448 4.52 12.08 26.49
CA ALA A 448 4.10 10.80 27.08
C ALA A 448 3.11 10.05 26.17
N GLY A 449 2.09 10.75 25.63
CA GLY A 449 1.13 10.19 24.67
C GLY A 449 1.76 9.73 23.34
N LEU A 450 2.85 10.38 22.93
CA LEU A 450 3.66 10.02 21.76
C LEU A 450 4.61 8.83 22.00
N GLY A 451 4.62 8.25 23.19
CA GLY A 451 5.44 7.07 23.50
C GLY A 451 6.86 7.38 23.97
N PHE A 452 7.19 8.63 24.30
CA PHE A 452 8.48 8.95 24.93
C PHE A 452 8.53 8.35 26.34
N ARG A 453 9.61 7.60 26.63
CA ARG A 453 9.77 6.96 27.94
C ARG A 453 10.13 7.95 29.03
N ARG A 454 10.76 9.08 28.67
CA ARG A 454 11.15 10.15 29.60
C ARG A 454 10.65 11.52 29.12
N PRO A 455 9.33 11.79 29.21
CA PRO A 455 8.73 13.01 28.67
C PRO A 455 9.36 14.31 29.19
N ALA A 456 9.68 14.38 30.49
CA ALA A 456 10.34 15.55 31.08
C ALA A 456 11.75 15.82 30.52
N ALA A 457 12.52 14.76 30.26
CA ALA A 457 13.84 14.89 29.65
C ALA A 457 13.73 15.29 28.17
N ALA A 458 12.78 14.67 27.44
CA ALA A 458 12.50 15.02 26.06
C ALA A 458 12.01 16.47 25.92
N TYR A 459 11.25 16.98 26.89
CA TYR A 459 10.85 18.38 26.95
C TYR A 459 12.05 19.34 27.04
N GLU A 460 13.02 19.07 27.93
CA GLU A 460 14.19 19.94 28.07
C GLU A 460 15.03 19.98 26.79
N VAL A 461 15.18 18.83 26.11
CA VAL A 461 15.83 18.76 24.80
C VAL A 461 15.07 19.58 23.77
N LEU A 462 13.76 19.34 23.67
CA LEU A 462 12.89 20.05 22.72
C LEU A 462 12.92 21.57 22.94
N ARG A 463 12.89 22.02 24.21
CA ARG A 463 12.99 23.43 24.60
C ARG A 463 14.29 24.07 24.09
N GLY A 464 15.41 23.34 24.16
CA GLY A 464 16.69 23.81 23.62
C GLY A 464 16.71 23.87 22.09
N VAL A 465 16.13 22.87 21.43
CA VAL A 465 16.07 22.79 19.96
C VAL A 465 15.21 23.89 19.35
N VAL A 466 14.09 24.21 19.98
CA VAL A 466 13.14 25.24 19.50
C VAL A 466 13.46 26.63 20.08
N ASP A 467 14.73 26.90 20.41
CA ASP A 467 15.16 28.18 20.95
C ASP A 467 14.86 29.33 19.97
N ARG A 468 13.90 30.17 20.36
CA ARG A 468 13.43 31.31 19.56
C ARG A 468 14.46 32.44 19.44
N SER A 469 15.58 32.40 20.15
CA SER A 469 16.68 33.34 19.94
C SER A 469 17.39 33.10 18.60
N THR A 470 17.32 31.87 18.07
CA THR A 470 17.99 31.45 16.83
C THR A 470 17.01 31.39 15.66
N ARG A 471 17.49 31.61 14.43
CA ARG A 471 16.67 31.44 13.21
C ARG A 471 16.23 29.98 13.05
N LEU A 472 17.15 29.04 13.24
CA LEU A 472 16.88 27.60 13.14
C LEU A 472 15.84 27.15 14.18
N GLY A 473 15.96 27.57 15.44
CA GLY A 473 15.00 27.20 16.48
C GLY A 473 13.60 27.74 16.22
N LYS A 474 13.45 28.94 15.63
CA LYS A 474 12.15 29.44 15.15
C LYS A 474 11.57 28.56 14.04
N VAL A 475 12.40 28.14 13.07
CA VAL A 475 11.98 27.26 11.97
C VAL A 475 11.60 25.88 12.49
N LEU A 476 12.41 25.26 13.36
CA LEU A 476 12.11 23.96 13.95
C LEU A 476 10.86 24.00 14.84
N ALA A 477 10.60 25.11 15.54
CA ALA A 477 9.34 25.30 16.26
C ALA A 477 8.13 25.28 15.32
N HIS A 478 8.25 25.90 14.14
CA HIS A 478 7.20 25.93 13.12
C HIS A 478 7.03 24.58 12.42
N LEU A 479 8.12 23.88 12.11
CA LEU A 479 8.14 22.57 11.46
C LEU A 479 7.88 21.42 12.43
N PHE A 480 7.76 21.69 13.74
CA PHE A 480 7.56 20.64 14.74
C PHE A 480 6.37 19.72 14.43
N PRO A 481 5.21 20.19 13.95
CA PRO A 481 4.12 19.30 13.55
C PRO A 481 4.46 18.34 12.39
N VAL A 482 5.45 18.70 11.55
CA VAL A 482 5.93 17.85 10.44
C VAL A 482 6.98 16.85 10.93
N VAL A 483 7.86 17.27 11.84
CA VAL A 483 9.00 16.47 12.32
C VAL A 483 8.59 15.52 13.46
N ALA A 484 7.69 15.97 14.34
CA ALA A 484 7.28 15.23 15.54
C ALA A 484 6.71 13.83 15.27
N PRO A 485 5.87 13.58 14.23
CA PRO A 485 5.37 12.23 13.94
C PRO A 485 6.47 11.21 13.70
N ALA A 486 7.46 11.56 12.87
CA ALA A 486 8.55 10.66 12.54
C ALA A 486 9.43 10.36 13.76
N LEU A 487 9.65 11.34 14.63
CA LEU A 487 10.39 11.15 15.88
C LEU A 487 9.60 10.34 16.91
N ALA A 488 8.28 10.54 17.01
CA ALA A 488 7.40 9.81 17.92
C ALA A 488 7.22 8.35 17.51
N LEU A 489 7.09 8.09 16.21
CA LEU A 489 6.99 6.75 15.65
C LEU A 489 8.36 6.07 15.49
N ALA A 490 9.44 6.75 15.89
CA ALA A 490 10.77 6.16 15.88
C ALA A 490 10.81 4.91 16.76
N ALA A 491 11.68 3.97 16.40
CA ALA A 491 11.87 2.78 17.20
C ALA A 491 12.43 3.10 18.62
N ASP A 492 13.13 4.23 18.75
CA ASP A 492 13.56 4.86 20.00
C ASP A 492 13.31 6.39 19.96
N PRO A 493 12.12 6.87 20.36
CA PRO A 493 11.75 8.29 20.30
C PRO A 493 12.66 9.18 21.13
N ASP A 494 13.04 8.74 22.33
CA ASP A 494 13.98 9.45 23.20
C ASP A 494 15.34 9.65 22.51
N GLY A 495 15.86 8.59 21.86
CA GLY A 495 17.11 8.65 21.08
C GLY A 495 17.01 9.56 19.85
N ALA A 496 15.88 9.54 19.15
CA ALA A 496 15.63 10.40 18.00
C ALA A 496 15.62 11.89 18.39
N MET A 497 15.07 12.23 19.55
CA MET A 497 15.09 13.60 20.07
C MET A 497 16.50 14.07 20.44
N VAL A 498 17.33 13.20 21.03
CA VAL A 498 18.75 13.52 21.29
C VAL A 498 19.50 13.78 19.99
N ARG A 499 19.26 12.98 18.95
CA ARG A 499 19.85 13.17 17.61
C ARG A 499 19.42 14.51 16.99
N LEU A 500 18.15 14.89 17.14
CA LEU A 500 17.67 16.21 16.71
C LEU A 500 18.41 17.34 17.43
N SER A 501 18.64 17.24 18.74
CA SER A 501 19.44 18.21 19.50
C SER A 501 20.84 18.38 18.94
N ARG A 502 21.54 17.25 18.71
CA ARG A 502 22.91 17.25 18.18
C ARG A 502 22.98 17.92 16.81
N PHE A 503 22.01 17.63 15.93
CA PHE A 503 21.94 18.28 14.62
C PHE A 503 21.63 19.78 14.74
N ALA A 504 20.66 20.16 15.56
CA ALA A 504 20.28 21.56 15.75
C ALA A 504 21.44 22.41 16.35
N GLU A 505 22.22 21.82 17.26
CA GLU A 505 23.43 22.45 17.78
C GLU A 505 24.49 22.66 16.70
N ALA A 506 24.76 21.64 15.87
CA ALA A 506 25.72 21.74 14.78
C ALA A 506 25.29 22.74 13.68
N ALA A 507 23.99 22.86 13.43
CA ALA A 507 23.41 23.75 12.42
C ALA A 507 23.06 25.16 12.97
N ARG A 508 23.33 25.45 14.25
CA ARG A 508 22.85 26.66 14.95
C ARG A 508 23.18 27.96 14.22
N ASP A 509 24.41 28.09 13.74
CA ASP A 509 24.95 29.32 13.13
C ASP A 509 24.90 29.28 11.59
N ARG A 510 24.04 28.44 11.02
CA ARG A 510 23.88 28.22 9.56
C ARG A 510 22.49 28.68 9.08
N PRO A 511 22.30 29.99 8.82
CA PRO A 511 20.99 30.52 8.43
C PRO A 511 20.48 29.94 7.11
N ASP A 512 21.39 29.59 6.20
CA ASP A 512 21.10 28.92 4.94
C ASP A 512 20.36 27.58 5.12
N LEU A 513 20.69 26.82 6.17
CA LEU A 513 20.02 25.54 6.47
C LEU A 513 18.64 25.74 7.09
N ALA A 514 18.49 26.78 7.91
CA ALA A 514 17.18 27.15 8.44
C ALA A 514 16.24 27.59 7.30
N ASP A 515 16.74 28.35 6.34
CA ASP A 515 15.95 28.77 5.17
C ASP A 515 15.63 27.62 4.23
N LEU A 516 16.56 26.66 4.03
CA LEU A 516 16.29 25.41 3.32
C LEU A 516 15.15 24.61 3.96
N LEU A 517 15.21 24.37 5.27
CA LEU A 517 14.18 23.61 5.98
C LEU A 517 12.83 24.32 5.98
N ALA A 518 12.84 25.66 6.05
CA ALA A 518 11.62 26.46 5.96
C ALA A 518 11.03 26.46 4.53
N GLY A 519 11.89 26.45 3.51
CA GLY A 519 11.50 26.48 2.10
C GLY A 519 11.10 25.12 1.52
N ASP A 520 11.56 24.02 2.12
CA ASP A 520 11.27 22.66 1.66
C ASP A 520 10.84 21.72 2.82
N PRO A 521 9.52 21.58 3.05
CA PRO A 521 8.98 20.67 4.06
C PRO A 521 9.33 19.18 3.84
N GLN A 522 9.63 18.76 2.61
CA GLN A 522 10.03 17.38 2.32
C GLN A 522 11.42 17.08 2.86
N VAL A 523 12.36 18.05 2.75
CA VAL A 523 13.69 17.95 3.37
C VAL A 523 13.56 17.82 4.89
N ALA A 524 12.68 18.62 5.52
CA ALA A 524 12.45 18.54 6.96
C ALA A 524 11.85 17.19 7.40
N ARG A 525 10.90 16.66 6.62
CA ARG A 525 10.31 15.34 6.86
C ARG A 525 11.35 14.22 6.75
N ARG A 526 12.12 14.19 5.66
CA ARG A 526 13.18 13.20 5.46
C ARG A 526 14.27 13.31 6.53
N LEU A 527 14.63 14.53 6.95
CA LEU A 527 15.53 14.73 8.08
C LEU A 527 14.98 14.06 9.34
N ALA A 528 13.69 14.26 9.65
CA ALA A 528 13.05 13.62 10.79
C ALA A 528 13.13 12.09 10.72
N HIS A 529 12.89 11.50 9.55
CA HIS A 529 13.05 10.05 9.33
C HIS A 529 14.49 9.57 9.49
N VAL A 530 15.48 10.30 8.97
CA VAL A 530 16.90 9.99 9.17
C VAL A 530 17.25 9.99 10.65
N LEU A 531 16.87 11.03 11.40
CA LEU A 531 17.15 11.15 12.83
C LEU A 531 16.44 10.05 13.64
N ALA A 532 15.23 9.66 13.22
CA ALA A 532 14.49 8.56 13.83
C ALA A 532 15.16 7.19 13.61
N ALA A 533 15.68 6.94 12.40
CA ALA A 533 16.16 5.63 12.00
C ALA A 533 17.67 5.42 12.19
N SER A 534 18.50 6.45 12.04
CA SER A 534 19.95 6.32 11.81
C SER A 534 20.81 7.23 12.67
N SER A 535 21.49 6.62 13.65
CA SER A 535 22.59 7.27 14.38
C SER A 535 23.76 7.62 13.46
N PHE A 536 24.15 6.72 12.56
CA PHE A 536 25.27 6.92 11.64
C PHE A 536 25.03 8.09 10.67
N ALA A 537 23.86 8.15 10.03
CA ALA A 537 23.56 9.27 9.13
C ALA A 537 23.39 10.59 9.90
N THR A 538 22.90 10.52 11.16
CA THR A 538 22.93 11.67 12.06
C THR A 538 24.37 12.15 12.30
N ASP A 539 25.32 11.25 12.56
CA ASP A 539 26.71 11.64 12.80
C ASP A 539 27.34 12.29 11.55
N LEU A 540 26.98 11.83 10.35
CA LEU A 540 27.39 12.48 9.08
C LEU A 540 26.82 13.89 8.93
N LEU A 541 25.56 14.09 9.33
CA LEU A 541 24.88 15.39 9.34
C LEU A 541 25.43 16.32 10.42
N VAL A 542 25.75 15.81 11.61
CA VAL A 542 26.36 16.60 12.69
C VAL A 542 27.76 17.06 12.29
N ARG A 543 28.53 16.20 11.61
CA ARG A 543 29.87 16.55 11.14
C ARG A 543 29.86 17.56 9.99
N GLU A 544 28.89 17.48 9.09
CA GLU A 544 28.68 18.43 8.01
C GLU A 544 27.18 18.71 7.81
N PRO A 545 26.62 19.72 8.50
CA PRO A 545 25.20 20.03 8.45
C PRO A 545 24.69 20.36 7.06
N GLY A 546 25.56 20.85 6.15
CA GLY A 546 25.20 21.13 4.76
C GLY A 546 24.69 19.91 3.97
N ARG A 547 25.04 18.69 4.41
CA ARG A 547 24.55 17.44 3.80
C ARG A 547 23.04 17.27 3.88
N VAL A 548 22.35 18.01 4.75
CA VAL A 548 20.88 17.97 4.83
C VAL A 548 20.23 18.32 3.49
N ALA A 549 20.87 19.12 2.64
CA ALA A 549 20.40 19.45 1.29
C ALA A 549 20.27 18.20 0.38
N ALA A 550 21.04 17.15 0.63
CA ALA A 550 20.96 15.90 -0.12
C ALA A 550 19.66 15.12 0.12
N LEU A 551 18.87 15.51 1.13
CA LEU A 551 17.55 14.96 1.38
C LEU A 551 16.48 15.57 0.45
N GLY A 552 16.80 16.63 -0.31
CA GLY A 552 15.91 17.22 -1.31
C GLY A 552 15.91 16.45 -2.65
N ALA A 553 15.41 17.09 -3.71
CA ALA A 553 15.36 16.52 -5.06
C ALA A 553 16.71 16.56 -5.82
N ALA A 554 17.70 17.29 -5.31
CA ALA A 554 19.00 17.43 -5.95
C ALA A 554 19.77 16.09 -5.94
N GLY A 555 20.18 15.63 -7.12
CA GLY A 555 20.95 14.41 -7.35
C GLY A 555 22.33 14.43 -6.66
N PRO A 556 23.07 13.31 -6.68
CA PRO A 556 24.37 13.24 -6.00
C PRO A 556 25.34 14.30 -6.51
N GLY A 557 25.64 15.28 -5.67
CA GLY A 557 26.92 15.96 -5.72
C GLY A 557 28.05 14.98 -5.39
N ASP A 558 29.29 15.42 -5.59
CA ASP A 558 30.47 14.56 -5.45
C ASP A 558 30.73 14.04 -4.02
N ASP A 559 30.01 14.50 -3.00
CA ASP A 559 30.21 14.06 -1.61
C ASP A 559 29.55 12.69 -1.32
N LEU A 560 30.38 11.67 -1.05
CA LEU A 560 29.93 10.32 -0.69
C LEU A 560 29.09 10.31 0.59
N GLY A 561 29.38 11.20 1.54
CA GLY A 561 28.63 11.33 2.80
C GLY A 561 27.20 11.83 2.57
N ALA A 562 27.02 12.87 1.76
CA ALA A 562 25.72 13.38 1.32
C ALA A 562 24.91 12.28 0.60
N ALA A 563 25.56 11.50 -0.27
CA ALA A 563 24.89 10.40 -0.95
C ALA A 563 24.41 9.31 0.02
N LEU A 564 25.21 8.94 1.03
CA LEU A 564 24.79 8.00 2.09
C LEU A 564 23.60 8.52 2.89
N VAL A 565 23.63 9.81 3.28
CA VAL A 565 22.52 10.47 3.99
C VAL A 565 21.24 10.42 3.16
N ARG A 566 21.33 10.67 1.84
CA ARG A 566 20.18 10.57 0.94
C ARG A 566 19.58 9.16 0.89
N VAL A 567 20.40 8.13 0.69
CA VAL A 567 19.91 6.74 0.65
C VAL A 567 19.28 6.36 1.98
N ALA A 568 19.93 6.67 3.10
CA ALA A 568 19.39 6.42 4.44
C ALA A 568 18.07 7.16 4.68
N GLY A 569 17.94 8.40 4.22
CA GLY A 569 16.72 9.19 4.36
C GLY A 569 15.55 8.67 3.54
N ARG A 570 15.80 8.30 2.28
CA ARG A 570 14.76 7.71 1.41
C ARG A 570 14.33 6.33 1.90
N TYR A 571 15.28 5.50 2.36
CA TYR A 571 14.98 4.23 3.02
C TYR A 571 14.13 4.44 4.28
N ALA A 572 14.55 5.33 5.19
CA ALA A 572 13.84 5.61 6.43
C ALA A 572 12.44 6.22 6.21
N ALA A 573 12.26 6.97 5.12
CA ALA A 573 10.97 7.50 4.67
C ALA A 573 10.11 6.49 3.89
N ARG A 574 10.60 5.24 3.71
CA ARG A 574 9.93 4.16 2.97
C ARG A 574 9.68 4.45 1.49
N GLU A 575 10.56 5.24 0.90
CA GLU A 575 10.56 5.54 -0.53
C GLU A 575 11.37 4.54 -1.35
N LEU A 576 12.16 3.69 -0.68
CA LEU A 576 12.98 2.64 -1.30
C LEU A 576 12.57 1.28 -0.77
N GLY A 577 12.32 0.34 -1.67
CA GLY A 577 12.32 -1.08 -1.35
C GLY A 577 13.75 -1.63 -1.20
N PRO A 578 13.91 -2.88 -0.74
CA PRO A 578 15.24 -3.49 -0.54
C PRO A 578 16.07 -3.58 -1.84
N GLY A 579 15.44 -3.91 -2.97
CA GLY A 579 16.14 -3.96 -4.26
C GLY A 579 16.61 -2.60 -4.75
N GLU A 580 15.85 -1.54 -4.51
CA GLU A 580 16.25 -0.17 -4.88
C GLU A 580 17.33 0.37 -3.94
N THR A 581 17.21 0.07 -2.64
CA THR A 581 18.23 0.38 -1.63
C THR A 581 19.57 -0.23 -2.02
N GLY A 582 19.57 -1.51 -2.41
CA GLY A 582 20.78 -2.20 -2.86
C GLY A 582 21.44 -1.57 -4.08
N ARG A 583 20.64 -1.21 -5.10
CA ARG A 583 21.17 -0.52 -6.29
C ARG A 583 21.74 0.85 -5.97
N GLU A 584 21.09 1.64 -5.11
CA GLU A 584 21.61 2.96 -4.76
C GLU A 584 22.91 2.89 -3.93
N LEU A 585 23.00 1.92 -3.02
CA LEU A 585 24.23 1.65 -2.27
C LEU A 585 25.34 1.12 -3.19
N ALA A 586 25.02 0.24 -4.14
CA ALA A 586 25.98 -0.25 -5.13
C ALA A 586 26.48 0.85 -6.05
N ALA A 587 25.60 1.70 -6.59
CA ALA A 587 25.99 2.85 -7.41
C ALA A 587 26.86 3.85 -6.63
N LEU A 588 26.64 3.99 -5.33
CA LEU A 588 27.52 4.75 -4.46
C LEU A 588 28.90 4.08 -4.30
N ALA A 589 28.93 2.78 -4.05
CA ALA A 589 30.16 2.00 -3.93
C ALA A 589 30.96 2.04 -5.24
N ASP A 590 30.31 1.93 -6.40
CA ASP A 590 30.94 2.04 -7.72
C ASP A 590 31.66 3.38 -7.89
N ARG A 591 31.02 4.49 -7.52
CA ARG A 591 31.68 5.81 -7.52
C ARG A 591 32.89 5.87 -6.58
N ALA A 592 32.78 5.26 -5.40
CA ALA A 592 33.90 5.21 -4.46
C ALA A 592 35.06 4.36 -5.01
N VAL A 593 34.78 3.19 -5.58
CA VAL A 593 35.80 2.33 -6.18
C VAL A 593 36.46 3.03 -7.38
N ALA A 594 35.68 3.69 -8.25
CA ALA A 594 36.20 4.44 -9.39
C ALA A 594 37.20 5.52 -8.96
N ARG A 595 36.84 6.35 -7.98
CA ARG A 595 37.73 7.39 -7.46
C ARG A 595 38.95 6.81 -6.73
N ALA A 596 38.79 5.70 -6.00
CA ALA A 596 39.92 5.04 -5.37
C ALA A 596 40.92 4.49 -6.40
N VAL A 597 40.45 4.01 -7.55
CA VAL A 597 41.31 3.60 -8.67
C VAL A 597 42.01 4.81 -9.30
N GLU A 598 41.31 5.92 -9.49
CA GLU A 598 41.91 7.18 -9.98
C GLU A 598 43.01 7.69 -9.04
N GLU A 599 42.77 7.70 -7.73
CA GLU A 599 43.76 8.08 -6.72
C GLU A 599 44.93 7.10 -6.62
N ALA A 600 44.67 5.80 -6.82
CA ALA A 600 45.72 4.79 -6.80
C ALA A 600 46.66 4.88 -8.02
N GLY A 601 46.21 5.45 -9.14
CA GLY A 601 47.01 5.70 -10.35
C GLY A 601 47.77 4.48 -10.87
N PRO A 602 47.09 3.39 -11.31
CA PRO A 602 47.76 2.21 -11.83
C PRO A 602 48.57 2.54 -13.10
N GLU A 603 49.83 2.09 -13.16
CA GLU A 603 50.75 2.34 -14.28
C GLU A 603 50.60 1.35 -15.45
N LEU A 604 49.55 0.53 -15.44
CA LEU A 604 49.26 -0.50 -16.43
C LEU A 604 47.74 -0.72 -16.53
N PRO A 605 47.22 -1.38 -17.59
CA PRO A 605 45.80 -1.71 -17.67
C PRO A 605 45.39 -2.55 -16.45
N PHE A 606 44.45 -2.00 -15.69
CA PHE A 606 44.05 -2.49 -14.37
C PHE A 606 42.54 -2.32 -14.21
N ALA A 607 41.84 -3.37 -13.78
CA ALA A 607 40.40 -3.36 -13.60
C ALA A 607 40.02 -3.95 -12.24
N VAL A 608 38.96 -3.40 -11.65
CA VAL A 608 38.32 -3.89 -10.43
C VAL A 608 37.02 -4.58 -10.81
N ILE A 609 36.90 -5.85 -10.43
CA ILE A 609 35.69 -6.64 -10.65
C ILE A 609 34.96 -6.79 -9.32
N GLY A 610 33.71 -6.36 -9.28
CA GLY A 610 32.82 -6.59 -8.15
C GLY A 610 32.24 -8.00 -8.20
N LEU A 611 32.22 -8.67 -7.06
CA LEU A 611 31.61 -9.97 -6.83
C LEU A 611 30.51 -9.85 -5.77
N GLY A 612 29.91 -10.98 -5.39
CA GLY A 612 28.98 -11.04 -4.26
C GLY A 612 27.84 -10.02 -4.38
N LYS A 613 27.60 -9.26 -3.31
CA LYS A 613 26.51 -8.25 -3.30
C LYS A 613 26.82 -7.01 -4.11
N LEU A 614 28.10 -6.62 -4.24
CA LEU A 614 28.50 -5.47 -5.06
C LEU A 614 28.25 -5.76 -6.55
N GLY A 615 28.66 -6.93 -7.01
CA GLY A 615 28.47 -7.37 -8.39
C GLY A 615 27.00 -7.62 -8.76
N ALA A 616 26.19 -8.08 -7.80
CA ALA A 616 24.75 -8.24 -7.96
C ALA A 616 23.92 -6.96 -7.79
N GLU A 617 24.53 -5.85 -7.35
CA GLU A 617 23.85 -4.59 -6.98
C GLU A 617 22.82 -4.75 -5.84
N GLU A 618 23.17 -5.59 -4.85
CA GLU A 618 22.32 -5.99 -3.72
C GLU A 618 22.96 -5.63 -2.37
N LEU A 619 23.69 -4.51 -2.30
CA LEU A 619 24.33 -4.08 -1.06
C LEU A 619 23.28 -3.73 0.02
N ASN A 620 23.62 -4.04 1.26
CA ASN A 620 22.96 -3.47 2.45
C ASN A 620 23.88 -2.42 3.09
N PHE A 621 23.34 -1.60 4.00
CA PHE A 621 24.06 -0.46 4.58
C PHE A 621 25.46 -0.78 5.13
N ALA A 622 25.67 -1.97 5.70
CA ALA A 622 26.95 -2.39 6.28
C ALA A 622 27.64 -3.53 5.50
N SER A 623 27.33 -3.69 4.21
CA SER A 623 27.96 -4.71 3.37
C SER A 623 29.44 -4.41 3.10
N ASP A 624 30.21 -5.48 2.97
CA ASP A 624 31.52 -5.49 2.35
C ASP A 624 31.43 -5.16 0.87
N LEU A 625 32.57 -4.73 0.31
CA LEU A 625 32.79 -4.62 -1.12
C LEU A 625 33.65 -5.80 -1.59
N ASP A 626 32.99 -6.91 -1.97
CA ASP A 626 33.69 -8.05 -2.56
C ASP A 626 34.30 -7.65 -3.90
N VAL A 627 35.62 -7.58 -3.98
CA VAL A 627 36.34 -7.10 -5.17
C VAL A 627 37.52 -8.01 -5.53
N VAL A 628 37.80 -8.16 -6.81
CA VAL A 628 39.06 -8.75 -7.28
C VAL A 628 39.74 -7.84 -8.30
N PHE A 629 41.07 -7.88 -8.32
CA PHE A 629 41.89 -6.99 -9.12
C PHE A 629 42.55 -7.75 -10.28
N VAL A 630 42.28 -7.29 -11.49
CA VAL A 630 42.76 -7.89 -12.73
C VAL A 630 43.68 -6.90 -13.43
N TYR A 631 44.79 -7.34 -13.98
CA TYR A 631 45.69 -6.51 -14.78
C TYR A 631 46.10 -7.15 -16.10
N GLU A 632 46.69 -6.36 -16.99
CA GLU A 632 47.34 -6.82 -18.23
C GLU A 632 48.84 -6.54 -18.17
N GLY A 633 49.66 -7.57 -18.37
CA GLY A 633 51.11 -7.51 -18.23
C GLY A 633 51.73 -8.87 -17.91
N GLU A 634 53.06 -8.93 -17.92
CA GLU A 634 53.82 -10.17 -17.71
C GLU A 634 54.95 -10.01 -16.69
N GLY A 635 55.24 -11.11 -15.97
CA GLY A 635 56.37 -11.19 -15.07
C GLY A 635 56.18 -10.51 -13.69
N PRO A 636 57.19 -10.65 -12.81
CA PRO A 636 57.08 -10.25 -11.41
C PRO A 636 57.06 -8.72 -11.19
N GLY A 637 57.55 -7.95 -12.16
CA GLY A 637 57.52 -6.48 -12.11
C GLY A 637 56.09 -5.94 -12.19
N ASP A 638 55.31 -6.42 -13.14
CA ASP A 638 53.94 -5.98 -13.39
C ASP A 638 53.01 -6.45 -12.28
N LEU A 639 53.18 -7.69 -11.82
CA LEU A 639 52.49 -8.24 -10.64
C LEU A 639 52.63 -7.35 -9.41
N ARG A 640 53.87 -6.90 -9.13
CA ARG A 640 54.16 -6.02 -7.98
C ARG A 640 53.47 -4.67 -8.14
N ARG A 641 53.59 -4.01 -9.31
CA ARG A 641 52.92 -2.72 -9.57
C ARG A 641 51.40 -2.81 -9.45
N ALA A 642 50.80 -3.86 -10.00
CA ALA A 642 49.36 -4.10 -9.89
C ALA A 642 48.93 -4.38 -8.44
N SER A 643 49.70 -5.18 -7.68
CA SER A 643 49.40 -5.47 -6.28
C SER A 643 49.55 -4.24 -5.38
N GLU A 644 50.52 -3.37 -5.66
CA GLU A 644 50.67 -2.08 -4.98
C GLU A 644 49.50 -1.14 -5.28
N ALA A 645 49.05 -1.06 -6.54
CA ALA A 645 47.88 -0.28 -6.93
C ALA A 645 46.60 -0.81 -6.24
N ALA A 646 46.38 -2.13 -6.24
CA ALA A 646 45.28 -2.77 -5.51
C ALA A 646 45.33 -2.43 -4.01
N GLY A 647 46.52 -2.50 -3.39
CA GLY A 647 46.73 -2.10 -1.99
C GLY A 647 46.30 -0.66 -1.71
N ARG A 648 46.68 0.29 -2.58
CA ARG A 648 46.26 1.70 -2.48
C ARG A 648 44.75 1.87 -2.62
N VAL A 649 44.11 1.19 -3.58
CA VAL A 649 42.64 1.22 -3.74
C VAL A 649 41.95 0.76 -2.45
N LEU A 650 42.40 -0.35 -1.87
CA LEU A 650 41.85 -0.86 -0.60
C LEU A 650 42.05 0.13 0.56
N GLU A 651 43.21 0.78 0.64
CA GLU A 651 43.52 1.76 1.68
C GLU A 651 42.62 3.01 1.57
N VAL A 652 42.46 3.57 0.36
CA VAL A 652 41.59 4.72 0.09
C VAL A 652 40.14 4.42 0.47
N LEU A 653 39.62 3.26 0.03
CA LEU A 653 38.25 2.83 0.36
C LEU A 653 38.03 2.69 1.88
N ARG A 654 39.00 2.12 2.61
CA ARG A 654 38.96 2.05 4.08
C ARG A 654 38.98 3.44 4.70
N GLY A 655 39.77 4.36 4.16
CA GLY A 655 39.79 5.77 4.57
C GLY A 655 38.45 6.49 4.43
N TRP A 656 37.63 6.08 3.46
CA TRP A 656 36.25 6.60 3.27
C TRP A 656 35.18 5.81 4.03
N GLY A 657 35.57 4.81 4.83
CA GLY A 657 34.65 4.03 5.65
C GLY A 657 33.89 2.96 4.87
N PHE A 658 34.44 2.45 3.77
CA PHE A 658 34.02 1.19 3.16
C PHE A 658 34.88 0.03 3.69
N ASP A 659 34.37 -1.18 3.58
CA ASP A 659 35.09 -2.39 3.98
C ASP A 659 35.31 -3.30 2.75
N PRO A 660 36.36 -3.05 1.95
CA PRO A 660 36.62 -3.87 0.79
C PRO A 660 37.20 -5.22 1.18
N ASP A 661 36.67 -6.28 0.56
CA ASP A 661 37.06 -7.67 0.78
C ASP A 661 37.62 -8.28 -0.52
N PRO A 662 38.94 -8.50 -0.61
CA PRO A 662 39.56 -9.15 -1.75
C PRO A 662 39.65 -10.68 -1.65
N ASP A 663 39.05 -11.32 -0.64
CA ASP A 663 39.31 -12.72 -0.30
C ASP A 663 38.66 -13.75 -1.24
N LEU A 664 37.79 -13.32 -2.16
CA LEU A 664 37.24 -14.15 -3.24
C LEU A 664 38.20 -14.30 -4.44
N ARG A 665 39.42 -13.77 -4.36
CA ARG A 665 40.47 -13.98 -5.37
C ARG A 665 41.03 -15.41 -5.32
N PRO A 666 41.66 -15.91 -6.40
CA PRO A 666 42.38 -17.18 -6.42
C PRO A 666 43.33 -17.35 -5.22
N GLU A 667 43.28 -18.52 -4.58
CA GLU A 667 44.02 -18.86 -3.35
C GLU A 667 43.66 -18.00 -2.11
N GLY A 668 42.61 -17.18 -2.21
CA GLY A 668 42.11 -16.30 -1.16
C GLY A 668 43.21 -15.43 -0.55
N ARG A 669 43.28 -15.42 0.78
CA ARG A 669 44.27 -14.64 1.55
C ARG A 669 45.72 -14.96 1.22
N SER A 670 46.00 -16.18 0.79
CA SER A 670 47.35 -16.66 0.48
C SER A 670 47.80 -16.27 -0.93
N GLY A 671 46.87 -15.86 -1.80
CA GLY A 671 47.14 -15.45 -3.17
C GLY A 671 47.54 -13.97 -3.30
N PRO A 672 48.18 -13.60 -4.42
CA PRO A 672 48.53 -12.20 -4.71
C PRO A 672 47.27 -11.33 -4.79
N LEU A 673 47.38 -10.05 -4.40
CA LEU A 673 46.25 -9.12 -4.37
C LEU A 673 45.68 -8.83 -5.76
N ALA A 674 46.54 -8.81 -6.78
CA ALA A 674 46.14 -8.68 -8.19
C ALA A 674 46.71 -9.83 -9.01
N ARG A 675 45.98 -10.25 -10.05
CA ARG A 675 46.44 -11.27 -11.01
C ARG A 675 46.25 -10.80 -12.44
N SER A 676 47.12 -11.27 -13.34
CA SER A 676 46.92 -10.99 -14.77
C SER A 676 45.68 -11.75 -15.24
N LEU A 677 45.02 -11.25 -16.29
CA LEU A 677 43.87 -11.95 -16.88
C LEU A 677 44.24 -13.40 -17.23
N GLN A 678 45.39 -13.63 -17.86
CA GLN A 678 45.86 -14.98 -18.20
C GLN A 678 46.04 -15.87 -16.94
N ALA A 679 46.62 -15.35 -15.86
CA ALA A 679 46.78 -16.12 -14.62
C ALA A 679 45.45 -16.43 -13.93
N PHE A 680 44.40 -15.62 -14.16
CA PHE A 680 43.03 -15.96 -13.76
C PHE A 680 42.49 -17.14 -14.58
N LEU A 681 42.62 -17.09 -15.91
CA LEU A 681 42.17 -18.16 -16.81
C LEU A 681 42.81 -19.51 -16.43
N GLU A 682 44.14 -19.53 -16.31
CA GLU A 682 44.90 -20.74 -15.96
C GLU A 682 44.51 -21.29 -14.59
N TYR A 683 44.21 -20.41 -13.63
CA TYR A 683 43.79 -20.84 -12.30
C TYR A 683 42.43 -21.54 -12.33
N TRP A 684 41.47 -20.89 -12.98
CA TRP A 684 40.10 -21.38 -13.07
C TRP A 684 39.96 -22.67 -13.86
N GLU A 685 40.80 -22.88 -14.88
CA GLU A 685 40.78 -24.13 -15.65
C GLU A 685 41.29 -25.34 -14.83
N ARG A 686 42.23 -25.12 -13.92
CA ARG A 686 43.01 -26.21 -13.30
C ARG A 686 42.69 -26.48 -11.84
N TRP A 687 42.37 -25.44 -11.06
CA TRP A 687 42.33 -25.53 -9.59
C TRP A 687 41.04 -24.99 -8.97
N ALA A 688 40.08 -24.58 -9.80
CA ALA A 688 38.80 -24.06 -9.36
C ALA A 688 37.96 -25.04 -8.56
N GLU A 689 37.52 -24.61 -7.40
CA GLU A 689 36.53 -25.30 -6.60
C GLU A 689 35.09 -24.90 -7.04
N PRO A 690 34.09 -25.79 -6.89
CA PRO A 690 32.72 -25.54 -7.36
C PRO A 690 32.06 -24.25 -6.84
N TRP A 691 32.38 -23.84 -5.61
CA TRP A 691 31.83 -22.62 -5.00
C TRP A 691 32.31 -21.35 -5.68
N GLU A 692 33.46 -21.41 -6.33
CA GLU A 692 34.04 -20.24 -6.96
C GLU A 692 33.34 -19.90 -8.29
N PHE A 693 32.84 -20.92 -8.99
CA PHE A 693 31.95 -20.72 -10.14
C PHE A 693 30.65 -20.00 -9.74
N GLN A 694 30.12 -20.27 -8.54
CA GLN A 694 28.96 -19.54 -8.01
C GLN A 694 29.28 -18.05 -7.82
N ALA A 695 30.48 -17.71 -7.35
CA ALA A 695 30.89 -16.32 -7.17
C ALA A 695 30.93 -15.56 -8.51
N LEU A 696 31.35 -16.22 -9.60
CA LEU A 696 31.40 -15.62 -10.94
C LEU A 696 30.03 -15.30 -11.54
N LEU A 697 28.94 -15.97 -11.11
CA LEU A 697 27.58 -15.63 -11.56
C LEU A 697 27.20 -14.17 -11.27
N ARG A 698 27.83 -13.57 -10.26
CA ARG A 698 27.60 -12.19 -9.83
C ARG A 698 28.69 -11.23 -10.29
N ALA A 699 29.67 -11.67 -11.08
CA ALA A 699 30.79 -10.82 -11.50
C ALA A 699 30.33 -9.64 -12.36
N ARG A 700 30.88 -8.45 -12.09
CA ARG A 700 30.64 -7.23 -12.87
C ARG A 700 31.87 -6.31 -12.82
N PRO A 701 32.32 -5.73 -13.95
CA PRO A 701 33.31 -4.66 -13.93
C PRO A 701 32.78 -3.44 -13.17
N VAL A 702 33.55 -2.95 -12.20
CA VAL A 702 33.17 -1.81 -11.36
C VAL A 702 33.97 -0.55 -11.71
N ALA A 703 35.29 -0.70 -11.91
CA ALA A 703 36.19 0.43 -12.20
C ALA A 703 37.46 0.00 -12.94
N GLY A 704 38.22 0.97 -13.43
CA GLY A 704 39.50 0.76 -14.13
C GLY A 704 39.33 0.64 -15.65
N ASP A 705 40.21 -0.13 -16.30
CA ASP A 705 40.23 -0.29 -17.76
C ASP A 705 38.95 -1.01 -18.27
N PRO A 706 38.11 -0.34 -19.08
CA PRO A 706 36.84 -0.92 -19.54
C PRO A 706 37.02 -2.13 -20.46
N GLY A 707 38.11 -2.16 -21.24
CA GLY A 707 38.39 -3.24 -22.17
C GLY A 707 38.77 -4.52 -21.42
N LEU A 708 39.65 -4.41 -20.44
CA LEU A 708 40.08 -5.49 -19.57
C LEU A 708 38.91 -6.05 -18.74
N GLY A 709 38.10 -5.16 -18.15
CA GLY A 709 36.90 -5.56 -17.42
C GLY A 709 35.89 -6.33 -18.30
N SER A 710 35.66 -5.85 -19.52
CA SER A 710 34.76 -6.52 -20.48
C SER A 710 35.27 -7.91 -20.89
N ARG A 711 36.59 -8.06 -21.11
CA ARG A 711 37.20 -9.35 -21.41
C ARG A 711 37.09 -10.33 -20.25
N PHE A 712 37.32 -9.86 -19.01
CA PHE A 712 37.13 -10.69 -17.82
C PHE A 712 35.67 -11.15 -17.71
N LEU A 713 34.70 -10.25 -17.91
CA LEU A 713 33.28 -10.60 -17.80
C LEU A 713 32.85 -11.60 -18.87
N ALA A 714 33.25 -11.40 -20.13
CA ALA A 714 32.92 -12.32 -21.21
C ALA A 714 33.42 -13.75 -20.92
N TRP A 715 34.65 -13.85 -20.41
CA TRP A 715 35.20 -15.12 -19.95
C TRP A 715 34.44 -15.69 -18.74
N ALA A 716 34.14 -14.87 -17.73
CA ALA A 716 33.41 -15.31 -16.54
C ALA A 716 32.01 -15.84 -16.90
N GLU A 717 31.30 -15.22 -17.86
CA GLU A 717 29.99 -15.67 -18.34
C GLU A 717 30.06 -17.00 -19.11
N GLU A 718 31.18 -17.30 -19.78
CA GLU A 718 31.39 -18.59 -20.43
C GLU A 718 31.63 -19.70 -19.40
N VAL A 719 32.43 -19.42 -18.39
CA VAL A 719 32.86 -20.40 -17.39
C VAL A 719 31.80 -20.63 -16.29
N ALA A 720 31.08 -19.59 -15.88
CA ALA A 720 30.11 -19.68 -14.80
C ALA A 720 28.84 -20.47 -15.19
N TYR A 721 28.48 -20.54 -16.47
CA TYR A 721 27.26 -21.18 -16.95
C TYR A 721 27.58 -22.46 -17.73
N PRO A 722 27.76 -23.61 -17.06
CA PRO A 722 28.10 -24.85 -17.76
C PRO A 722 26.95 -25.30 -18.69
N GLU A 723 27.29 -26.03 -19.75
CA GLU A 723 26.31 -26.61 -20.68
C GLU A 723 25.35 -27.56 -19.96
N ARG A 724 25.86 -28.32 -18.97
CA ARG A 724 25.06 -29.17 -18.08
C ARG A 724 25.68 -29.23 -16.68
N LEU A 725 24.84 -29.09 -15.66
CA LEU A 725 25.22 -29.32 -14.26
C LEU A 725 25.07 -30.81 -13.91
N THR A 726 26.10 -31.41 -13.29
CA THR A 726 26.06 -32.81 -12.85
C THR A 726 25.37 -32.97 -11.49
N VAL A 727 24.79 -34.15 -11.24
CA VAL A 727 24.18 -34.50 -9.94
C VAL A 727 25.18 -34.35 -8.80
N ASP A 728 26.42 -34.81 -9.00
CA ASP A 728 27.47 -34.73 -7.98
C ASP A 728 27.78 -33.29 -7.58
N ARG A 729 27.83 -32.36 -8.55
CA ARG A 729 28.03 -30.93 -8.30
C ARG A 729 26.85 -30.32 -7.55
N ALA A 730 25.61 -30.63 -7.95
CA ALA A 730 24.42 -30.16 -7.24
C ALA A 730 24.38 -30.69 -5.79
N ALA A 731 24.74 -31.96 -5.58
CA ALA A 731 24.82 -32.58 -4.26
C ALA A 731 25.96 -31.97 -3.41
N GLU A 732 27.08 -31.61 -4.03
CA GLU A 732 28.19 -30.91 -3.37
C GLU A 732 27.79 -29.51 -2.90
N MET A 733 27.10 -28.73 -3.74
CA MET A 733 26.55 -27.42 -3.36
C MET A 733 25.62 -27.54 -2.16
N LEU A 734 24.76 -28.57 -2.11
CA LEU A 734 23.89 -28.81 -0.96
C LEU A 734 24.69 -29.18 0.31
N ARG A 735 25.70 -30.04 0.18
CA ARG A 735 26.60 -30.39 1.30
C ARG A 735 27.33 -29.16 1.82
N MET A 736 27.83 -28.31 0.92
CA MET A 736 28.46 -27.05 1.26
C MET A 736 27.49 -26.12 1.99
N ARG A 737 26.27 -25.94 1.48
CA ARG A 737 25.25 -25.10 2.13
C ARG A 737 24.98 -25.56 3.56
N ARG A 738 24.73 -26.86 3.76
CA ARG A 738 24.49 -27.47 5.07
C ARG A 738 25.71 -27.35 5.99
N ARG A 739 26.93 -27.49 5.44
CA ARG A 739 28.19 -27.30 6.17
C ARG A 739 28.33 -25.86 6.68
N ILE A 740 28.08 -24.87 5.81
CA ILE A 740 28.13 -23.45 6.16
C ILE A 740 27.17 -23.14 7.31
N GLU A 741 25.92 -23.61 7.22
CA GLU A 741 24.93 -23.44 8.29
C GLU A 741 25.41 -24.07 9.61
N ARG A 742 25.85 -25.34 9.58
CA ARG A 742 26.29 -26.07 10.78
C ARG A 742 27.54 -25.47 11.44
N GLU A 743 28.49 -24.98 10.66
CA GLU A 743 29.80 -24.57 11.17
C GLU A 743 29.84 -23.09 11.56
N ARG A 744 29.12 -22.23 10.84
CA ARG A 744 29.14 -20.76 11.04
C ARG A 744 27.99 -20.24 11.90
N VAL A 745 26.89 -20.99 12.08
CA VAL A 745 25.80 -20.59 12.98
C VAL A 745 25.98 -21.25 14.34
N ARG A 746 26.30 -20.44 15.37
CA ARG A 746 26.47 -20.90 16.74
C ARG A 746 25.75 -20.01 17.75
N PRO A 747 25.08 -20.58 18.77
CA PRO A 747 24.83 -22.02 18.96
C PRO A 747 23.83 -22.58 17.92
N PRO A 748 23.76 -23.91 17.69
CA PRO A 748 22.95 -24.50 16.61
C PRO A 748 21.44 -24.15 16.64
N ASP A 749 20.88 -23.95 17.84
CA ASP A 749 19.50 -23.52 18.08
C ASP A 749 19.23 -22.08 17.62
N ALA A 750 20.26 -21.26 17.44
CA ALA A 750 20.14 -19.92 16.87
C ALA A 750 19.83 -19.93 15.36
N ALA A 751 19.93 -21.08 14.69
CA ALA A 751 19.70 -21.20 13.25
C ALA A 751 18.33 -20.69 12.79
N ARG A 752 17.30 -20.82 13.63
CA ARG A 752 15.96 -20.28 13.32
C ARG A 752 15.98 -18.75 13.21
N PHE A 753 16.76 -18.05 14.01
CA PHE A 753 16.79 -16.59 14.06
C PHE A 753 17.92 -15.96 13.24
N HIS A 754 18.77 -16.79 12.61
CA HIS A 754 19.90 -16.36 11.80
C HIS A 754 19.51 -16.14 10.33
N PHE A 755 18.92 -14.98 10.02
CA PHE A 755 18.38 -14.69 8.69
C PHE A 755 19.39 -14.68 7.53
N LYS A 756 20.71 -14.58 7.80
CA LYS A 756 21.75 -14.66 6.75
C LYS A 756 22.15 -16.08 6.37
N LEU A 757 22.44 -16.95 7.35
CA LEU A 757 23.06 -18.27 7.16
C LEU A 757 22.27 -19.44 7.77
N GLY A 758 21.18 -19.18 8.49
CA GLY A 758 20.38 -20.18 9.17
C GLY A 758 19.25 -20.77 8.33
N TYR A 759 18.16 -21.11 9.02
CA TYR A 759 17.01 -21.79 8.45
C TYR A 759 16.14 -20.84 7.61
N GLY A 760 15.97 -21.14 6.32
CA GLY A 760 15.15 -20.33 5.41
C GLY A 760 15.76 -18.96 5.12
N SER A 761 17.09 -18.87 5.20
CA SER A 761 17.85 -17.63 5.20
C SER A 761 18.12 -17.06 3.80
N LEU A 762 18.72 -15.87 3.72
CA LEU A 762 19.24 -15.29 2.49
C LEU A 762 20.21 -16.25 1.77
N ALA A 763 21.04 -17.00 2.50
CA ALA A 763 21.90 -18.02 1.89
C ALA A 763 21.11 -19.18 1.26
N ASP A 764 19.97 -19.58 1.82
CA ASP A 764 19.13 -20.62 1.21
C ASP A 764 18.52 -20.12 -0.11
N VAL A 765 18.07 -18.86 -0.13
CA VAL A 765 17.58 -18.22 -1.36
C VAL A 765 18.69 -18.14 -2.41
N GLN A 766 19.86 -17.63 -2.03
CA GLN A 766 21.01 -17.48 -2.92
C GLN A 766 21.42 -18.83 -3.53
N PHE A 767 21.59 -19.87 -2.71
CA PHE A 767 22.00 -21.19 -3.21
C PHE A 767 20.94 -21.81 -4.14
N ALA A 768 19.65 -21.63 -3.87
CA ALA A 768 18.59 -22.12 -4.73
C ALA A 768 18.59 -21.41 -6.10
N VAL A 769 18.76 -20.09 -6.11
CA VAL A 769 18.79 -19.29 -7.33
C VAL A 769 20.05 -19.58 -8.14
N GLU A 770 21.22 -19.62 -7.50
CA GLU A 770 22.49 -19.93 -8.16
C GLU A 770 22.50 -21.35 -8.73
N LEU A 771 21.96 -22.35 -8.00
CA LEU A 771 21.79 -23.70 -8.55
C LEU A 771 20.92 -23.69 -9.82
N SER A 772 19.81 -22.94 -9.79
CA SER A 772 18.90 -22.84 -10.94
C SER A 772 19.57 -22.15 -12.13
N LEU A 773 20.35 -21.10 -11.89
CA LEU A 773 21.15 -20.42 -12.91
C LEU A 773 22.23 -21.32 -13.50
N LEU A 774 22.97 -22.07 -12.67
CA LEU A 774 23.97 -23.04 -13.14
C LEU A 774 23.33 -24.17 -13.96
N ARG A 775 22.14 -24.63 -13.56
CA ARG A 775 21.43 -25.71 -14.24
C ARG A 775 20.87 -25.29 -15.60
N HIS A 776 20.39 -24.05 -15.72
CA HIS A 776 19.62 -23.64 -16.89
C HIS A 776 20.26 -22.55 -17.74
N GLY A 777 21.14 -21.72 -17.17
CA GLY A 777 21.68 -20.54 -17.86
C GLY A 777 22.60 -20.88 -19.04
N GLY A 778 23.22 -22.07 -19.06
CA GLY A 778 23.96 -22.57 -20.21
C GLY A 778 23.06 -22.72 -21.44
N ALA A 779 21.97 -23.47 -21.30
CA ALA A 779 20.99 -23.75 -22.37
C ALA A 779 20.02 -22.58 -22.65
N HIS A 780 19.78 -21.73 -21.66
CA HIS A 780 18.85 -20.60 -21.74
C HIS A 780 19.54 -19.27 -21.38
N PRO A 781 20.30 -18.65 -22.30
CA PRO A 781 20.99 -17.40 -22.02
C PRO A 781 20.06 -16.26 -21.53
N GLY A 782 18.79 -16.28 -21.93
CA GLY A 782 17.79 -15.30 -21.50
C GLY A 782 17.49 -15.29 -20.00
N VAL A 783 17.80 -16.36 -19.25
CA VAL A 783 17.62 -16.38 -17.79
C VAL A 783 18.83 -15.94 -16.99
N ARG A 784 19.99 -15.76 -17.65
CA ARG A 784 21.22 -15.29 -16.98
C ARG A 784 20.96 -13.91 -16.37
N ALA A 785 21.19 -13.78 -15.07
CA ALA A 785 21.05 -12.53 -14.33
C ALA A 785 21.97 -12.56 -13.11
N ARG A 786 22.47 -11.38 -12.73
CA ARG A 786 23.33 -11.20 -11.55
C ARG A 786 22.52 -10.97 -10.28
N GLY A 787 21.42 -10.22 -10.41
CA GLY A 787 20.50 -9.94 -9.31
C GLY A 787 19.61 -11.14 -9.00
N THR A 788 19.40 -11.41 -7.72
CA THR A 788 18.65 -12.54 -7.18
C THR A 788 17.17 -12.46 -7.58
N LEU A 789 16.52 -11.30 -7.40
CA LEU A 789 15.11 -11.12 -7.77
C LEU A 789 14.89 -11.22 -9.28
N GLU A 790 15.75 -10.56 -10.05
CA GLU A 790 15.71 -10.62 -11.51
C GLU A 790 15.90 -12.06 -12.02
N ALA A 791 16.82 -12.82 -11.43
CA ALA A 791 17.01 -14.23 -11.75
C ALA A 791 15.75 -15.06 -11.44
N ILE A 792 15.12 -14.87 -10.28
CA ILE A 792 13.87 -15.56 -9.91
C ILE A 792 12.76 -15.24 -10.92
N GLU A 793 12.59 -13.97 -11.29
CA GLU A 793 11.58 -13.53 -12.25
C GLU A 793 11.80 -14.12 -13.64
N ARG A 794 13.05 -14.09 -14.14
CA ARG A 794 13.40 -14.65 -15.46
C ARG A 794 13.24 -16.17 -15.50
N LEU A 795 13.64 -16.87 -14.44
CA LEU A 795 13.49 -18.33 -14.32
C LEU A 795 12.00 -18.73 -14.27
N ALA A 796 11.18 -18.01 -13.51
CA ALA A 796 9.74 -18.25 -13.45
C ALA A 796 9.04 -17.95 -14.79
N ALA A 797 9.38 -16.83 -15.44
CA ALA A 797 8.83 -16.47 -16.75
C ALA A 797 9.16 -17.51 -17.83
N ALA A 798 10.36 -18.10 -17.76
CA ALA A 798 10.78 -19.20 -18.63
C ALA A 798 10.20 -20.57 -18.23
N ARG A 799 9.42 -20.65 -17.15
CA ARG A 799 8.88 -21.90 -16.55
C ARG A 799 9.95 -22.91 -16.16
N LEU A 800 11.13 -22.42 -15.80
CA LEU A 800 12.26 -23.21 -15.31
C LEU A 800 12.32 -23.27 -13.77
N LEU A 801 11.50 -22.46 -13.11
CA LEU A 801 11.26 -22.48 -11.68
C LEU A 801 9.75 -22.43 -11.43
N GLU A 802 9.19 -23.32 -10.62
CA GLU A 802 7.76 -23.31 -10.31
C GLU A 802 7.32 -21.99 -9.66
N ASP A 803 6.18 -21.43 -10.08
CA ASP A 803 5.63 -20.17 -9.55
C ASP A 803 5.52 -20.13 -8.02
N GLY A 804 5.15 -21.25 -7.39
CA GLY A 804 5.07 -21.37 -5.93
C GLY A 804 6.44 -21.27 -5.24
N VAL A 805 7.47 -21.85 -5.85
CA VAL A 805 8.86 -21.81 -5.40
C VAL A 805 9.44 -20.41 -5.62
N ALA A 806 9.26 -19.85 -6.83
CA ALA A 806 9.68 -18.50 -7.18
C ALA A 806 9.10 -17.45 -6.21
N ARG A 807 7.79 -17.52 -5.93
CA ARG A 807 7.12 -16.64 -4.97
C ARG A 807 7.72 -16.77 -3.56
N ALA A 808 7.96 -17.98 -3.09
CA ALA A 808 8.53 -18.20 -1.75
C ALA A 808 9.96 -17.66 -1.61
N LEU A 809 10.80 -17.86 -2.64
CA LEU A 809 12.17 -17.33 -2.67
C LEU A 809 12.18 -15.81 -2.79
N GLY A 810 11.33 -15.23 -3.64
CA GLY A 810 11.20 -13.78 -3.80
C GLY A 810 10.68 -13.08 -2.54
N GLU A 811 9.60 -13.59 -1.94
CA GLU A 811 9.05 -13.09 -0.66
C GLU A 811 10.13 -13.10 0.43
N ALA A 812 10.90 -14.18 0.52
CA ALA A 812 11.98 -14.29 1.50
C ALA A 812 13.17 -13.35 1.22
N PHE A 813 13.59 -13.20 -0.04
CA PHE A 813 14.67 -12.28 -0.38
C PHE A 813 14.33 -10.84 0.00
N VAL A 814 13.16 -10.36 -0.41
CA VAL A 814 12.71 -8.99 -0.12
C VAL A 814 12.61 -8.79 1.39
N PHE A 815 11.89 -9.68 2.07
CA PHE A 815 11.65 -9.55 3.51
C PHE A 815 12.94 -9.60 4.34
N LEU A 816 13.81 -10.59 4.11
CA LEU A 816 15.04 -10.73 4.89
C LEU A 816 16.09 -9.68 4.55
N SER A 817 16.08 -9.14 3.33
CA SER A 817 16.90 -7.99 2.97
C SER A 817 16.44 -6.73 3.70
N ASP A 818 15.13 -6.48 3.80
CA ASP A 818 14.61 -5.35 4.59
C ASP A 818 14.92 -5.52 6.09
N VAL A 819 14.81 -6.74 6.63
CA VAL A 819 15.24 -7.05 8.01
C VAL A 819 16.70 -6.68 8.22
N LYS A 820 17.56 -7.01 7.26
CA LYS A 820 18.99 -6.69 7.31
C LYS A 820 19.21 -5.18 7.24
N ASP A 821 18.62 -4.48 6.28
CA ASP A 821 18.75 -3.03 6.17
C ASP A 821 18.20 -2.31 7.40
N ALA A 822 17.07 -2.75 7.95
CA ALA A 822 16.50 -2.18 9.16
C ALA A 822 17.45 -2.34 10.36
N LEU A 823 18.16 -3.47 10.49
CA LEU A 823 19.16 -3.64 11.55
C LEU A 823 20.41 -2.79 11.31
N GLU A 824 20.85 -2.66 10.06
CA GLU A 824 22.11 -2.01 9.71
C GLU A 824 22.01 -0.49 9.60
N VAL A 825 20.87 0.06 9.17
CA VAL A 825 20.71 1.50 8.90
C VAL A 825 20.98 2.37 10.13
N ASP A 826 20.78 1.85 11.35
CA ASP A 826 20.95 2.62 12.57
C ASP A 826 22.42 3.03 12.78
N ARG A 827 23.30 2.04 12.90
CA ARG A 827 24.70 2.25 13.27
C ARG A 827 25.69 1.89 12.15
N ARG A 828 25.18 1.38 11.03
CA ARG A 828 25.97 0.81 9.94
C ARG A 828 26.90 -0.32 10.42
N VAL A 829 26.35 -1.20 11.26
CA VAL A 829 27.05 -2.37 11.81
C VAL A 829 26.43 -3.64 11.23
N ARG A 830 27.28 -4.57 10.78
CA ARG A 830 26.86 -5.84 10.17
C ARG A 830 25.87 -6.59 11.06
N ALA A 831 24.75 -7.00 10.47
CA ALA A 831 23.74 -7.83 11.11
C ALA A 831 23.49 -9.14 10.35
N GLU A 832 23.40 -10.25 11.07
CA GLU A 832 23.23 -11.59 10.48
C GLU A 832 22.11 -12.43 11.11
N ALA A 833 21.64 -12.02 12.29
CA ALA A 833 20.59 -12.68 13.05
C ALA A 833 19.67 -11.66 13.74
N LEU A 834 18.45 -12.08 14.06
CA LEU A 834 17.54 -11.28 14.87
C LEU A 834 18.11 -11.07 16.27
N PRO A 835 17.90 -9.90 16.87
CA PRO A 835 18.37 -9.65 18.22
C PRO A 835 17.69 -10.63 19.21
N PRO A 836 18.41 -11.14 20.22
CA PRO A 836 17.85 -12.09 21.18
C PRO A 836 16.87 -11.43 22.17
N ASP A 837 17.02 -10.12 22.39
CA ASP A 837 16.17 -9.35 23.30
C ASP A 837 14.79 -9.06 22.68
N PRO A 838 13.68 -9.42 23.34
CA PRO A 838 12.33 -9.07 22.90
C PRO A 838 12.10 -7.57 22.66
N GLY A 839 12.74 -6.71 23.46
CA GLY A 839 12.67 -5.26 23.29
C GLY A 839 13.26 -4.83 21.94
N ALA A 840 14.48 -5.27 21.64
CA ALA A 840 15.17 -5.03 20.38
C ALA A 840 14.42 -5.64 19.18
N GLN A 841 13.76 -6.78 19.34
CA GLN A 841 12.87 -7.34 18.31
C GLN A 841 11.66 -6.44 18.04
N ALA A 842 11.06 -5.85 19.09
CA ALA A 842 9.96 -4.89 18.92
C ALA A 842 10.43 -3.59 18.26
N VAL A 843 11.65 -3.12 18.57
CA VAL A 843 12.30 -1.97 17.93
C VAL A 843 12.52 -2.24 16.44
N LEU A 844 13.11 -3.40 16.11
CA LEU A 844 13.27 -3.84 14.73
C LEU A 844 11.92 -3.90 13.99
N ALA A 845 10.93 -4.53 14.59
CA ALA A 845 9.60 -4.66 14.00
C ALA A 845 8.96 -3.29 13.73
N ARG A 846 9.06 -2.33 14.66
CA ARG A 846 8.60 -0.94 14.44
C ARG A 846 9.34 -0.26 13.30
N ARG A 847 10.66 -0.43 13.21
CA ARG A 847 11.44 0.09 12.08
C ARG A 847 11.01 -0.54 10.76
N LEU A 848 10.63 -1.82 10.79
CA LEU A 848 10.04 -2.57 9.69
C LEU A 848 8.54 -2.25 9.43
N GLY A 849 7.95 -1.30 10.17
CA GLY A 849 6.58 -0.81 9.90
C GLY A 849 5.49 -1.64 10.56
N TYR A 850 5.86 -2.59 11.43
CA TYR A 850 4.91 -3.27 12.30
C TYR A 850 4.58 -2.33 13.46
N GLU A 851 3.33 -1.92 13.58
CA GLU A 851 2.90 -0.97 14.62
C GLU A 851 2.05 -1.64 15.71
N GLU A 852 1.15 -2.55 15.33
CA GLU A 852 0.30 -3.30 16.26
C GLU A 852 0.94 -4.65 16.64
N TYR A 853 1.04 -4.93 17.95
CA TYR A 853 1.80 -6.08 18.50
C TYR A 853 3.12 -6.34 17.75
N PRO A 854 3.96 -5.31 17.60
CA PRO A 854 4.94 -5.22 16.53
C PRO A 854 5.85 -6.45 16.47
N ARG A 855 6.35 -6.86 17.63
CA ARG A 855 7.17 -8.06 17.77
C ARG A 855 6.45 -9.34 17.34
N GLN A 856 5.21 -9.55 17.78
CA GLN A 856 4.49 -10.80 17.54
C GLN A 856 4.20 -10.97 16.04
N SER A 857 3.61 -9.96 15.40
CA SER A 857 3.29 -9.99 13.98
C SER A 857 4.54 -10.17 13.12
N PHE A 858 5.63 -9.48 13.48
CA PHE A 858 6.93 -9.66 12.83
C PHE A 858 7.44 -11.10 12.93
N LEU A 859 7.40 -11.72 14.12
CA LEU A 859 7.90 -13.09 14.30
C LEU A 859 7.02 -14.13 13.59
N GLU A 860 5.70 -13.92 13.54
CA GLU A 860 4.78 -14.77 12.79
C GLU A 860 5.08 -14.76 11.28
N ASP A 861 5.31 -13.57 10.70
CA ASP A 861 5.73 -13.44 9.31
C ASP A 861 7.12 -14.02 9.08
N TYR A 862 8.07 -13.71 9.95
CA TYR A 862 9.43 -14.24 9.87
C TYR A 862 9.44 -15.78 9.85
N ASP A 863 8.72 -16.43 10.76
CA ASP A 863 8.60 -17.90 10.82
C ASP A 863 7.89 -18.47 9.59
N ARG A 864 6.82 -17.81 9.11
CA ARG A 864 6.07 -18.23 7.93
C ARG A 864 6.93 -18.17 6.68
N ILE A 865 7.64 -17.07 6.47
CA ILE A 865 8.43 -16.78 5.27
C ILE A 865 9.67 -17.67 5.23
N THR A 866 10.45 -17.73 6.31
CA THR A 866 11.67 -18.57 6.38
C THR A 866 11.34 -20.05 6.17
N ARG A 867 10.24 -20.55 6.75
CA ARG A 867 9.79 -21.94 6.52
C ARG A 867 9.43 -22.22 5.07
N ARG A 868 8.79 -21.28 4.37
CA ARG A 868 8.49 -21.42 2.94
C ARG A 868 9.78 -21.39 2.11
N ALA A 869 10.69 -20.48 2.42
CA ALA A 869 11.99 -20.36 1.74
C ALA A 869 12.83 -21.63 1.86
N ARG A 870 12.92 -22.23 3.05
CA ARG A 870 13.65 -23.51 3.23
C ARG A 870 13.05 -24.62 2.38
N ARG A 871 11.71 -24.78 2.40
CA ARG A 871 11.03 -25.79 1.58
C ARG A 871 11.25 -25.57 0.08
N ALA A 872 11.23 -24.31 -0.34
CA ALA A 872 11.50 -23.93 -1.73
C ALA A 872 12.94 -24.30 -2.13
N MET A 873 13.94 -23.97 -1.31
CA MET A 873 15.34 -24.37 -1.54
C MET A 873 15.49 -25.90 -1.60
N GLU A 874 14.95 -26.62 -0.61
CA GLU A 874 15.03 -28.09 -0.58
C GLU A 874 14.42 -28.73 -1.82
N ARG A 875 13.32 -28.15 -2.33
CA ARG A 875 12.67 -28.61 -3.56
C ARG A 875 13.53 -28.38 -4.80
N VAL A 876 14.12 -27.20 -4.95
CA VAL A 876 15.03 -26.88 -6.07
C VAL A 876 16.20 -27.86 -6.12
N PHE A 877 16.79 -28.18 -4.96
CA PHE A 877 17.87 -29.17 -4.88
C PHE A 877 17.38 -30.61 -5.15
N ALA A 878 16.18 -30.99 -4.69
CA ALA A 878 15.63 -32.31 -4.96
C ALA A 878 15.38 -32.54 -6.45
N GLU A 879 14.85 -31.54 -7.16
CA GLU A 879 14.63 -31.59 -8.62
C GLU A 879 15.96 -31.72 -9.38
N ALA A 880 16.99 -30.99 -8.97
CA ALA A 880 18.32 -31.08 -9.58
C ALA A 880 18.99 -32.46 -9.42
N VAL A 881 18.67 -33.18 -8.33
CA VAL A 881 19.20 -34.54 -8.08
C VAL A 881 18.36 -35.62 -8.77
N ALA A 882 17.06 -35.38 -8.97
CA ALA A 882 16.16 -36.36 -9.58
C ALA A 882 16.26 -36.43 -11.13
N GLU A 883 16.68 -35.35 -11.77
CA GLU A 883 16.73 -35.22 -13.24
C GLU A 883 18.10 -35.51 -13.88
N GLY A 884 19.15 -35.69 -13.08
CA GLY A 884 20.48 -36.04 -13.57
C GLY A 884 20.75 -37.53 -13.49
#